data_AF-E4YFI1-F1
#
_entry.id   AF-E4YFI1-F1
#
_cell.length_a   1.000
_cell.length_b   1.000
_cell.length_c   1.000
_cell.angle_alpha   90.00
_cell.angle_beta   90.00
_cell.angle_gamma   90.00
#
_symmetry.space_group_name_H-M   'P 1'
#
loop_
_entity.id
_entity.type
_entity.pdbx_description
1 polymer ?
#
loop_
_entity_poly.entity_id
_entity_poly.type
_entity_poly.pdbx_seq_one_letter_code
_entity_poly.pdbx_strand_id
1 'polypeptide(L)'
;MSLERGRSRYVGGAPPSHHKIAERITILNKRAPGMLTRLFNLKKQVNEPKNKPDFFKRKDVQPYLQQITKKFPNVGPSQMSFPQIQQGADEIVKQLEPYYTTFLDIKVFRDHVYECLRIIDELFMQLNIAINSHLTIGYLTLVENYVKICIMLSRVEDRKMIMGVYSHAYEHQNNCCEANYVELAEFIQDYYDPIKKLSDEFTRDHQRVLKQAIESCVIVYNERSAFVDKWSKTEFLSMIAAPAKSFLTPSYSHFDMTTCELIPLESLETWIFFSYLLCYSQFNSSKEITAMWKRVMSMNFTLTLFRNDVIDVIKMSESTLERAKEAKKLIKEMESSAIKNCAGTHRERRRYLKNVLKEACLIFRDQPGLLGPRALNVFQMLATARDEVLWSIRHFPRDNQNKKTQEEEFKDKQLVEILFYIEDLRNLILTHQKIIQKYYCSLMHQFNAPALNEHLKNYSVSPEEEAEICSSFVQIMSQLSPTPIDENKMPDLRGFRLDWFRLQSYTSVARPNMNLMEMDKFAKFMNNNYFHSELIDNLSGLIEYTSNLSLFCWYQDIFQKSFMDAVKSRSRFCVSLVSICSHFANERHELCPEEFQILKKFSIEPAKKFLSEMANEAKRLMVLLYNQHASQSDKLLPFMAARKTDHETPKKKKNRRKEQRLTSPDRNEPGAESHRRDRTEVTEVDRIDGAIQEMAIAFTHFQTITIWNHVFTPKEFFYERLERAFPAIIVKLVNAEPEKSTIEKPSMMLNKLYGFVDVMQSVGTLIDADVRHIISEVLLQ
;
A
#
# COMPACT_ATOMS: atom_id res chain seq x y z
N MET A 1 41.21 37.06 -41.14
CA MET A 1 39.89 37.68 -40.92
C MET A 1 38.82 36.60 -41.06
N SER A 2 38.56 35.88 -39.98
CA SER A 2 37.51 34.87 -39.85
C SER A 2 36.70 35.28 -38.63
N LEU A 3 35.69 36.11 -38.87
CA LEU A 3 34.81 36.65 -37.85
C LEU A 3 34.04 35.52 -37.17
N GLU A 4 34.27 35.40 -35.88
CA GLU A 4 33.44 34.77 -34.87
C GLU A 4 31.96 35.12 -35.11
N ARG A 5 31.18 34.14 -35.56
CA ARG A 5 29.73 34.17 -35.35
C ARG A 5 29.45 33.46 -34.04
N GLY A 6 29.39 34.23 -32.96
CA GLY A 6 28.79 33.83 -31.69
C GLY A 6 27.34 33.42 -31.92
N ARG A 7 27.11 32.12 -32.13
CA ARG A 7 25.79 31.51 -31.93
C ARG A 7 25.68 31.21 -30.44
N SER A 8 24.66 31.78 -29.80
CA SER A 8 24.26 31.49 -28.41
C SER A 8 24.47 30.01 -28.07
N ARG A 9 25.21 29.72 -26.99
CA ARG A 9 25.42 28.35 -26.48
C ARG A 9 24.13 27.70 -25.97
N TYR A 10 23.05 28.46 -25.82
CA TYR A 10 21.79 28.03 -25.24
C TYR A 10 20.63 28.07 -26.24
N VAL A 11 19.84 27.00 -26.29
CA VAL A 11 18.54 26.95 -26.98
C VAL A 11 17.60 27.91 -26.24
N GLY A 12 17.09 28.94 -26.93
CA GLY A 12 16.26 30.00 -26.32
C GLY A 12 17.03 31.12 -25.60
N GLY A 13 18.36 31.09 -25.57
CA GLY A 13 19.18 32.17 -25.01
C GLY A 13 19.30 32.24 -23.48
N ALA A 14 18.62 31.36 -22.74
CA ALA A 14 18.71 31.28 -21.27
C ALA A 14 19.52 30.04 -20.82
N PRO A 15 20.31 30.14 -19.73
CA PRO A 15 21.03 29.00 -19.18
C PRO A 15 20.05 27.91 -18.68
N PRO A 16 20.45 26.62 -18.69
CA PRO A 16 19.64 25.51 -18.19
C PRO A 16 19.05 25.73 -16.79
N SER A 17 19.78 26.44 -15.92
CA SER A 17 19.36 26.75 -14.55
C SER A 17 18.10 27.61 -14.47
N HIS A 18 17.80 28.42 -15.49
CA HIS A 18 16.62 29.28 -15.51
C HIS A 18 15.32 28.54 -15.83
N HIS A 19 15.39 27.32 -16.40
CA HIS A 19 14.19 26.54 -16.75
C HIS A 19 13.54 25.86 -15.54
N LYS A 20 14.26 25.73 -14.41
CA LYS A 20 13.75 25.17 -13.14
C LYS A 20 13.05 23.81 -13.31
N ILE A 21 13.68 22.93 -14.09
CA ILE A 21 13.09 21.62 -14.45
C ILE A 21 12.86 20.76 -13.21
N ALA A 22 13.81 20.73 -12.28
CA ALA A 22 13.65 19.99 -11.03
C ALA A 22 12.40 20.45 -10.27
N GLU A 23 12.22 21.76 -10.08
CA GLU A 23 11.05 22.32 -9.38
C GLU A 23 9.74 22.07 -10.12
N ARG A 24 9.72 22.29 -11.45
CA ARG A 24 8.54 22.03 -12.29
C ARG A 24 8.09 20.57 -12.15
N ILE A 25 9.02 19.61 -12.30
CA ILE A 25 8.72 18.18 -12.17
C ILE A 25 8.23 17.85 -10.76
N THR A 26 8.88 18.37 -9.71
CA THR A 26 8.47 18.15 -8.31
C THR A 26 7.06 18.67 -8.05
N ILE A 27 6.74 19.90 -8.47
CA ILE A 27 5.44 20.52 -8.23
C ILE A 27 4.35 19.80 -9.01
N LEU A 28 4.57 19.50 -10.29
CA LEU A 28 3.58 18.83 -11.13
C LEU A 28 3.29 17.40 -10.64
N ASN A 29 4.32 16.64 -10.28
CA ASN A 29 4.13 15.31 -9.70
C ASN A 29 3.46 15.34 -8.32
N LYS A 30 3.66 16.41 -7.53
CA LYS A 30 2.90 16.60 -6.28
C LYS A 30 1.44 16.98 -6.54
N ARG A 31 1.16 17.74 -7.62
CA ARG A 31 -0.20 18.17 -7.99
C ARG A 31 -1.04 17.02 -8.58
N ALA A 32 -0.40 16.12 -9.34
CA ALA A 32 -1.10 15.11 -10.13
C ALA A 32 -1.97 14.13 -9.31
N PRO A 33 -1.53 13.57 -8.16
CA PRO A 33 -2.39 12.73 -7.32
C PRO A 33 -3.64 13.46 -6.86
N GLY A 34 -3.56 14.77 -6.59
CA GLY A 34 -4.72 15.58 -6.25
C GLY A 34 -5.70 15.76 -7.39
N MET A 35 -5.21 15.94 -8.63
CA MET A 35 -6.07 15.97 -9.82
C MET A 35 -6.76 14.62 -10.05
N LEU A 36 -6.02 13.52 -9.90
CA LEU A 36 -6.58 12.16 -9.96
C LEU A 36 -7.63 11.92 -8.87
N THR A 37 -7.39 12.42 -7.66
CA THR A 37 -8.33 12.33 -6.54
C THR A 37 -9.66 13.05 -6.85
N ARG A 38 -9.57 14.30 -7.33
CA ARG A 38 -10.75 15.07 -7.73
C ARG A 38 -11.53 14.38 -8.85
N LEU A 39 -10.82 13.90 -9.89
CA LEU A 39 -11.41 13.15 -10.99
C LEU A 39 -12.07 11.85 -10.54
N PHE A 40 -11.42 11.11 -9.67
CA PHE A 40 -11.94 9.85 -9.14
C PHE A 40 -13.24 10.08 -8.35
N ASN A 41 -13.28 11.11 -7.50
CA ASN A 41 -14.49 11.46 -6.75
C ASN A 41 -15.60 11.96 -7.67
N LEU A 42 -15.26 12.78 -8.68
CA LEU A 42 -16.21 13.23 -9.70
C LEU A 42 -16.79 12.04 -10.48
N LYS A 43 -15.94 11.11 -10.95
CA LYS A 43 -16.36 9.87 -11.62
C LYS A 43 -17.32 9.08 -10.74
N LYS A 44 -17.03 8.94 -9.43
CA LYS A 44 -17.89 8.21 -8.49
C LYS A 44 -19.25 8.90 -8.29
N GLN A 45 -19.27 10.22 -8.18
CA GLN A 45 -20.51 10.99 -8.01
C GLN A 45 -21.37 10.96 -9.27
N VAL A 46 -20.74 11.08 -10.44
CA VAL A 46 -21.43 11.13 -11.73
C VAL A 46 -21.87 9.75 -12.19
N ASN A 47 -21.02 8.73 -12.13
CA ASN A 47 -21.39 7.43 -12.71
C ASN A 47 -22.33 6.61 -11.79
N GLU A 48 -22.40 6.88 -10.48
CA GLU A 48 -23.34 6.22 -9.57
C GLU A 48 -24.75 6.86 -9.67
N PRO A 49 -25.80 6.14 -10.12
CA PRO A 49 -27.12 6.73 -10.32
C PRO A 49 -27.74 7.36 -9.07
N LYS A 50 -27.37 6.89 -7.88
CA LYS A 50 -27.85 7.44 -6.60
C LYS A 50 -27.28 8.83 -6.32
N ASN A 51 -26.02 9.07 -6.69
CA ASN A 51 -25.29 10.29 -6.37
C ASN A 51 -25.39 11.36 -7.47
N LYS A 52 -25.88 10.99 -8.67
CA LYS A 52 -26.16 11.95 -9.74
C LYS A 52 -27.03 13.10 -9.23
N PRO A 53 -26.74 14.36 -9.59
CA PRO A 53 -27.63 15.49 -9.29
C PRO A 53 -29.04 15.23 -9.80
N ASP A 54 -30.06 15.60 -9.01
CA ASP A 54 -31.46 15.26 -9.29
C ASP A 54 -31.96 15.84 -10.63
N PHE A 55 -31.37 16.95 -11.07
CA PHE A 55 -31.59 17.52 -12.39
C PHE A 55 -31.34 16.51 -13.52
N PHE A 56 -30.27 15.70 -13.45
CA PHE A 56 -29.96 14.70 -14.46
C PHE A 56 -30.84 13.44 -14.38
N LYS A 57 -31.60 13.26 -13.29
CA LYS A 57 -32.53 12.12 -13.12
C LYS A 57 -33.92 12.41 -13.69
N ARG A 58 -34.25 13.68 -13.92
CA ARG A 58 -35.54 14.14 -14.42
C ARG A 58 -35.82 13.63 -15.84
N LYS A 59 -37.01 13.06 -16.05
CA LYS A 59 -37.42 12.48 -17.35
C LYS A 59 -37.72 13.54 -18.41
N ASP A 60 -38.27 14.67 -17.98
CA ASP A 60 -38.57 15.84 -18.80
C ASP A 60 -37.32 16.50 -19.38
N VAL A 61 -36.16 16.32 -18.74
CA VAL A 61 -34.89 16.94 -19.15
C VAL A 61 -34.07 16.05 -20.11
N GLN A 62 -34.30 14.72 -20.11
CA GLN A 62 -33.52 13.76 -20.90
C GLN A 62 -33.40 14.08 -22.41
N PRO A 63 -34.47 14.49 -23.12
CA PRO A 63 -34.37 14.82 -24.54
C PRO A 63 -33.39 15.97 -24.80
N TYR A 64 -33.35 16.95 -23.89
CA TYR A 64 -32.46 18.10 -23.97
C TYR A 64 -31.00 17.70 -23.68
N LEU A 65 -30.75 16.86 -22.68
CA LEU A 65 -29.42 16.33 -22.37
C LEU A 65 -28.81 15.56 -23.55
N GLN A 66 -29.62 14.76 -24.25
CA GLN A 66 -29.20 14.05 -25.45
C GLN A 66 -28.87 15.02 -26.61
N GLN A 67 -29.65 16.08 -26.78
CA GLN A 67 -29.37 17.10 -27.80
C GLN A 67 -28.08 17.88 -27.50
N ILE A 68 -27.85 18.26 -26.25
CA ILE A 68 -26.62 18.93 -25.79
C ILE A 68 -25.40 18.04 -26.09
N THR A 69 -25.47 16.76 -25.73
CA THR A 69 -24.37 15.81 -25.94
C THR A 69 -24.06 15.60 -27.43
N LYS A 70 -25.09 15.57 -28.29
CA LYS A 70 -24.92 15.43 -29.74
C LYS A 70 -24.32 16.66 -30.42
N LYS A 71 -24.63 17.87 -29.92
CA LYS A 71 -24.13 19.13 -30.49
C LYS A 71 -22.83 19.61 -29.86
N PHE A 72 -22.36 18.98 -28.79
CA PHE A 72 -21.09 19.29 -28.15
C PHE A 72 -19.92 19.25 -29.17
N PRO A 73 -19.09 20.30 -29.26
CA PRO A 73 -18.90 21.40 -28.30
C PRO A 73 -19.76 22.64 -28.56
N ASN A 74 -20.46 22.71 -29.69
CA ASN A 74 -21.25 23.86 -30.16
C ASN A 74 -22.61 23.96 -29.42
N VAL A 75 -22.56 24.25 -28.12
CA VAL A 75 -23.72 24.39 -27.23
C VAL A 75 -23.82 25.85 -26.81
N GLY A 76 -24.70 26.63 -27.46
CA GLY A 76 -24.98 28.04 -27.10
C GLY A 76 -26.48 28.36 -27.20
N PRO A 77 -27.02 29.29 -26.37
CA PRO A 77 -28.44 29.65 -26.31
C PRO A 77 -28.90 30.41 -27.55
N SER A 78 -27.99 31.01 -28.32
CA SER A 78 -28.29 31.65 -29.61
C SER A 78 -28.85 30.67 -30.67
N GLN A 79 -28.78 29.36 -30.43
CA GLN A 79 -29.35 28.34 -31.32
C GLN A 79 -30.50 27.52 -30.71
N MET A 80 -30.66 27.45 -29.38
CA MET A 80 -31.72 26.69 -28.71
C MET A 80 -32.05 27.26 -27.32
N SER A 81 -33.31 27.60 -27.06
CA SER A 81 -33.81 27.96 -25.73
C SER A 81 -34.37 26.73 -25.02
N PHE A 82 -33.84 26.40 -23.84
CA PHE A 82 -34.33 25.29 -23.00
C PHE A 82 -34.95 25.81 -21.70
N PRO A 83 -36.28 26.06 -21.66
CA PRO A 83 -36.95 26.71 -20.53
C PRO A 83 -36.71 26.04 -19.17
N GLN A 84 -36.53 24.72 -19.16
CA GLN A 84 -36.31 23.93 -17.95
C GLN A 84 -34.90 24.14 -17.34
N ILE A 85 -33.90 24.51 -18.14
CA ILE A 85 -32.56 24.89 -17.64
C ILE A 85 -32.61 26.33 -17.13
N GLN A 86 -33.35 27.20 -17.81
CA GLN A 86 -33.49 28.62 -17.45
C GLN A 86 -34.19 28.81 -16.10
N GLN A 87 -35.26 28.05 -15.84
CA GLN A 87 -36.02 28.11 -14.58
C GLN A 87 -35.23 27.66 -13.34
N GLY A 88 -34.14 26.91 -13.52
CA GLY A 88 -33.31 26.37 -12.42
C GLY A 88 -31.83 26.75 -12.53
N ALA A 89 -31.48 27.78 -13.31
CA ALA A 89 -30.11 28.10 -13.68
C ALA A 89 -29.20 28.32 -12.46
N ASP A 90 -29.67 29.07 -11.45
CA ASP A 90 -28.89 29.39 -10.25
C ASP A 90 -28.49 28.13 -9.45
N GLU A 91 -29.41 27.17 -9.32
CA GLU A 91 -29.14 25.92 -8.61
C GLU A 91 -28.21 25.01 -9.42
N ILE A 92 -28.41 24.95 -10.75
CA ILE A 92 -27.58 24.17 -11.66
C ILE A 92 -26.14 24.68 -11.66
N VAL A 93 -25.93 26.00 -11.78
CA VAL A 93 -24.58 26.60 -11.73
C VAL A 93 -23.91 26.27 -10.41
N LYS A 94 -24.59 26.52 -9.28
CA LYS A 94 -24.05 26.23 -7.94
C LYS A 94 -23.66 24.76 -7.75
N GLN A 95 -24.40 23.82 -8.33
CA GLN A 95 -24.10 22.39 -8.23
C GLN A 95 -23.00 21.92 -9.18
N LEU A 96 -22.94 22.45 -10.40
CA LEU A 96 -22.02 21.99 -11.44
C LEU A 96 -20.70 22.76 -11.53
N GLU A 97 -20.62 23.96 -10.95
CA GLU A 97 -19.41 24.78 -10.90
C GLU A 97 -18.19 24.03 -10.33
N PRO A 98 -18.29 23.23 -9.24
CA PRO A 98 -17.16 22.44 -8.74
C PRO A 98 -16.67 21.37 -9.74
N TYR A 99 -17.58 20.83 -10.56
CA TYR A 99 -17.23 19.85 -11.60
C TYR A 99 -16.57 20.54 -12.80
N TYR A 100 -17.11 21.69 -13.22
CA TYR A 100 -16.56 22.49 -14.29
C TYR A 100 -15.15 22.99 -13.98
N THR A 101 -14.96 23.56 -12.79
CA THR A 101 -13.64 24.02 -12.32
C THR A 101 -12.63 22.89 -12.23
N THR A 102 -13.06 21.68 -11.86
CA THR A 102 -12.19 20.49 -11.89
C THR A 102 -11.72 20.16 -13.31
N PHE A 103 -12.59 20.23 -14.32
CA PHE A 103 -12.18 20.05 -15.72
C PHE A 103 -11.22 21.13 -16.19
N LEU A 104 -11.45 22.39 -15.80
CA LEU A 104 -10.56 23.51 -16.10
C LEU A 104 -9.17 23.31 -15.48
N ASP A 105 -9.10 22.94 -14.20
CA ASP A 105 -7.85 22.65 -13.50
C ASP A 105 -7.04 21.53 -14.19
N ILE A 106 -7.71 20.52 -14.73
CA ILE A 106 -7.07 19.42 -15.47
C ILE A 106 -6.49 19.91 -16.79
N LYS A 107 -7.21 20.76 -17.53
CA LYS A 107 -6.69 21.39 -18.75
C LYS A 107 -5.45 22.22 -18.42
N VAL A 108 -5.52 23.09 -17.41
CA VAL A 108 -4.40 23.91 -16.97
C VAL A 108 -3.21 23.03 -16.56
N PHE A 109 -3.46 21.97 -15.80
CA PHE A 109 -2.42 21.00 -15.44
C PHE A 109 -1.78 20.37 -16.68
N ARG A 110 -2.59 19.93 -17.65
CA ARG A 110 -2.11 19.38 -18.92
C ARG A 110 -1.21 20.37 -19.65
N ASP A 111 -1.63 21.62 -19.76
CA ASP A 111 -0.88 22.67 -20.47
C ASP A 111 0.51 22.87 -19.84
N HIS A 112 0.63 22.87 -18.51
CA HIS A 112 1.91 22.95 -17.79
C HIS A 112 2.78 21.69 -17.96
N VAL A 113 2.17 20.50 -17.96
CA VAL A 113 2.90 19.24 -18.22
C VAL A 113 3.49 19.27 -19.63
N TYR A 114 2.68 19.62 -20.62
CA TYR A 114 3.11 19.66 -22.02
C TYR A 114 4.24 20.69 -22.22
N GLU A 115 4.12 21.88 -21.62
CA GLU A 115 5.20 22.88 -21.64
C GLU A 115 6.49 22.33 -21.02
N CYS A 116 6.40 21.63 -19.87
CA CYS A 116 7.55 21.02 -19.23
C CYS A 116 8.22 19.96 -20.12
N LEU A 117 7.44 19.08 -20.75
CA LEU A 117 7.95 18.07 -21.68
C LEU A 117 8.62 18.70 -22.90
N ARG A 118 8.02 19.77 -23.46
CA ARG A 118 8.60 20.54 -24.58
C ARG A 118 9.96 21.13 -24.21
N ILE A 119 10.11 21.72 -23.02
CA ILE A 119 11.39 22.28 -22.59
C ILE A 119 12.46 21.18 -22.45
N ILE A 120 12.10 20.02 -21.89
CA ILE A 120 13.03 18.88 -21.76
C ILE A 120 13.54 18.43 -23.13
N ASP A 121 12.66 18.38 -24.12
CA ASP A 121 13.01 18.06 -25.51
C ASP A 121 13.94 19.10 -26.14
N GLU A 122 13.62 20.38 -25.97
CA GLU A 122 14.41 21.52 -26.50
C GLU A 122 15.81 21.58 -25.90
N LEU A 123 15.96 21.16 -24.64
CA LEU A 123 17.25 21.03 -23.96
C LEU A 123 18.01 19.75 -24.34
N PHE A 124 17.40 18.88 -25.16
CA PHE A 124 17.92 17.58 -25.57
C PHE A 124 18.45 16.77 -24.38
N MET A 125 17.69 16.75 -23.27
CA MET A 125 18.15 16.10 -22.04
C MET A 125 18.42 14.62 -22.25
N GLN A 126 19.45 14.12 -21.58
CA GLN A 126 19.84 12.72 -21.53
C GLN A 126 19.35 12.10 -20.22
N LEU A 127 18.51 11.08 -20.30
CA LEU A 127 17.95 10.42 -19.11
C LEU A 127 18.54 9.01 -18.93
N ASN A 128 19.00 8.71 -17.73
CA ASN A 128 19.52 7.41 -17.33
C ASN A 128 19.26 7.18 -15.84
N ILE A 129 18.36 6.26 -15.52
CA ILE A 129 17.92 5.99 -14.14
C ILE A 129 19.06 5.58 -13.20
N ALA A 130 20.17 5.04 -13.72
CA ALA A 130 21.35 4.67 -12.94
C ALA A 130 22.18 5.88 -12.49
N ILE A 131 22.14 6.97 -13.26
CA ILE A 131 23.00 8.15 -13.10
C ILE A 131 22.16 9.30 -12.53
N ASN A 132 21.32 9.92 -13.36
CA ASN A 132 20.38 10.97 -12.96
C ASN A 132 19.04 10.36 -12.54
N SER A 133 19.10 9.55 -11.48
CA SER A 133 18.00 8.72 -11.02
C SER A 133 16.73 9.53 -10.74
N HIS A 134 16.83 10.68 -10.07
CA HIS A 134 15.66 11.46 -9.66
C HIS A 134 15.02 12.21 -10.82
N LEU A 135 15.84 12.73 -11.74
CA LEU A 135 15.36 13.33 -12.96
C LEU A 135 14.62 12.32 -13.83
N THR A 136 15.19 11.13 -14.00
CA THR A 136 14.57 10.06 -14.81
C THR A 136 13.29 9.54 -14.17
N ILE A 137 13.29 9.27 -12.86
CA ILE A 137 12.10 8.84 -12.10
C ILE A 137 11.01 9.92 -12.16
N GLY A 138 11.38 11.18 -11.92
CA GLY A 138 10.44 12.31 -11.93
C GLY A 138 9.82 12.52 -13.31
N TYR A 139 10.60 12.41 -14.38
CA TYR A 139 10.11 12.46 -15.76
C TYR A 139 9.13 11.31 -16.07
N LEU A 140 9.52 10.06 -15.78
CA LEU A 140 8.66 8.89 -16.05
C LEU A 140 7.37 8.94 -15.23
N THR A 141 7.44 9.38 -13.97
CA THR A 141 6.27 9.57 -13.09
C THR A 141 5.35 10.67 -13.62
N LEU A 142 5.91 11.75 -14.21
CA LEU A 142 5.12 12.82 -14.79
C LEU A 142 4.35 12.35 -16.03
N VAL A 143 5.03 11.59 -16.92
CA VAL A 143 4.40 10.97 -18.09
C VAL A 143 3.32 9.98 -17.66
N GLU A 144 3.61 9.13 -16.68
CA GLU A 144 2.63 8.19 -16.11
C GLU A 144 1.39 8.92 -15.60
N ASN A 145 1.57 9.92 -14.73
CA ASN A 145 0.49 10.68 -14.14
C ASN A 145 -0.35 11.41 -15.20
N TYR A 146 0.30 11.96 -16.22
CA TYR A 146 -0.38 12.59 -17.34
C TYR A 146 -1.28 11.61 -18.08
N VAL A 147 -0.76 10.43 -18.45
CA VAL A 147 -1.53 9.36 -19.09
C VAL A 147 -2.70 8.92 -18.20
N LYS A 148 -2.46 8.69 -16.90
CA LYS A 148 -3.50 8.29 -15.94
C LYS A 148 -4.62 9.32 -15.82
N ILE A 149 -4.29 10.61 -15.78
CA ILE A 149 -5.28 11.70 -15.72
C ILE A 149 -6.15 11.71 -16.98
N CYS A 150 -5.56 11.59 -18.16
CA CYS A 150 -6.29 11.56 -19.42
C CYS A 150 -7.22 10.33 -19.53
N ILE A 151 -6.76 9.14 -19.09
CA ILE A 151 -7.60 7.94 -19.04
C ILE A 151 -8.73 8.11 -18.01
N MET A 152 -8.45 8.67 -16.84
CA MET A 152 -9.47 8.87 -15.81
C MET A 152 -10.55 9.85 -16.28
N LEU A 153 -10.14 10.93 -16.95
CA LEU A 153 -11.04 11.90 -17.57
C LEU A 153 -11.96 11.25 -18.61
N SER A 154 -11.44 10.36 -19.45
CA SER A 154 -12.25 9.67 -20.47
C SER A 154 -13.29 8.71 -19.87
N ARG A 155 -13.05 8.20 -18.65
CA ARG A 155 -13.97 7.34 -17.88
C ARG A 155 -15.12 8.09 -17.18
N VAL A 156 -15.11 9.42 -17.22
CA VAL A 156 -16.26 10.23 -16.77
C VAL A 156 -17.28 10.30 -17.92
N GLU A 157 -18.34 9.50 -17.86
CA GLU A 157 -19.28 9.29 -18.98
C GLU A 157 -20.03 10.59 -19.36
N ASP A 158 -20.59 11.30 -18.38
CA ASP A 158 -21.43 12.49 -18.61
C ASP A 158 -20.64 13.80 -18.70
N ARG A 159 -19.31 13.78 -18.89
CA ARG A 159 -18.47 15.00 -18.89
C ARG A 159 -18.93 16.06 -19.91
N LYS A 160 -19.30 15.64 -21.12
CA LYS A 160 -19.82 16.55 -22.18
C LYS A 160 -21.17 17.15 -21.79
N MET A 161 -22.01 16.34 -21.15
CA MET A 161 -23.33 16.75 -20.69
C MET A 161 -23.23 17.76 -19.55
N ILE A 162 -22.37 17.50 -18.55
CA ILE A 162 -22.11 18.40 -17.42
C ILE A 162 -21.63 19.75 -17.91
N MET A 163 -20.64 19.76 -18.81
CA MET A 163 -20.12 21.01 -19.38
C MET A 163 -21.16 21.78 -20.19
N GLY A 164 -21.91 21.10 -21.07
CA GLY A 164 -22.91 21.76 -21.90
C GLY A 164 -24.08 22.34 -21.09
N VAL A 165 -24.52 21.64 -20.03
CA VAL A 165 -25.57 22.14 -19.12
C VAL A 165 -25.05 23.31 -18.29
N TYR A 166 -23.84 23.21 -17.75
CA TYR A 166 -23.21 24.31 -16.99
C TYR A 166 -23.09 25.57 -17.83
N SER A 167 -22.56 25.45 -19.06
CA SER A 167 -22.39 26.59 -19.98
C SER A 167 -23.72 27.29 -20.26
N HIS A 168 -24.78 26.53 -20.55
CA HIS A 168 -26.11 27.10 -20.82
C HIS A 168 -26.73 27.79 -19.60
N ALA A 169 -26.56 27.21 -18.40
CA ALA A 169 -27.05 27.80 -17.17
C ALA A 169 -26.25 29.06 -16.78
N TYR A 170 -24.93 29.04 -16.96
CA TYR A 170 -24.04 30.17 -16.69
C TYR A 170 -24.34 31.37 -17.59
N GLU A 171 -24.58 31.13 -18.88
CA GLU A 171 -24.90 32.19 -19.83
C GLU A 171 -26.25 32.83 -19.53
N HIS A 172 -27.25 32.06 -19.09
CA HIS A 172 -28.51 32.63 -18.62
C HIS A 172 -28.34 33.49 -17.37
N GLN A 173 -27.50 33.06 -16.42
CA GLN A 173 -27.27 33.80 -15.17
C GLN A 173 -26.49 35.10 -15.40
N ASN A 174 -25.45 35.06 -16.22
CA ASN A 174 -24.46 36.14 -16.35
C ASN A 174 -24.61 36.96 -17.65
N ASN A 175 -25.50 36.56 -18.56
CA ASN A 175 -25.68 37.14 -19.90
C ASN A 175 -24.40 37.12 -20.76
N CYS A 176 -23.45 36.24 -20.44
CA CYS A 176 -22.20 36.05 -21.18
C CYS A 176 -21.79 34.58 -21.18
N CYS A 177 -21.15 34.14 -22.26
CA CYS A 177 -20.54 32.82 -22.32
C CYS A 177 -19.38 32.72 -21.33
N GLU A 178 -19.19 31.55 -20.72
CA GLU A 178 -17.99 31.30 -19.91
C GLU A 178 -16.74 31.34 -20.80
N ALA A 179 -15.72 32.10 -20.35
CA ALA A 179 -14.58 32.46 -21.18
C ALA A 179 -13.73 31.26 -21.65
N ASN A 180 -13.62 30.21 -20.82
CA ASN A 180 -12.77 29.05 -21.09
C ASN A 180 -13.53 27.89 -21.75
N TYR A 181 -14.84 28.03 -21.97
CA TYR A 181 -15.70 26.93 -22.43
C TYR A 181 -15.24 26.36 -23.77
N VAL A 182 -14.90 27.20 -24.74
CA VAL A 182 -14.50 26.75 -26.09
C VAL A 182 -13.24 25.89 -26.02
N GLU A 183 -12.17 26.41 -25.41
CA GLU A 183 -10.91 25.68 -25.29
C GLU A 183 -11.05 24.40 -24.45
N LEU A 184 -11.86 24.44 -23.39
CA LEU A 184 -12.11 23.29 -22.55
C LEU A 184 -12.92 22.22 -23.28
N ALA A 185 -13.90 22.63 -24.09
CA ALA A 185 -14.73 21.71 -24.84
C ALA A 185 -13.94 21.02 -25.97
N GLU A 186 -13.05 21.75 -26.65
CA GLU A 186 -12.08 21.19 -27.59
C GLU A 186 -11.16 20.18 -26.89
N PHE A 187 -10.62 20.54 -25.72
CA PHE A 187 -9.81 19.62 -24.91
C PHE A 187 -10.56 18.32 -24.58
N ILE A 188 -11.81 18.39 -24.10
CA ILE A 188 -12.61 17.18 -23.80
C ILE A 188 -12.89 16.34 -25.06
N GLN A 189 -13.00 16.97 -26.22
CA GLN A 189 -13.23 16.29 -27.48
C GLN A 189 -11.96 15.60 -28.00
N ASP A 190 -10.82 16.26 -27.92
CA ASP A 190 -9.52 15.75 -28.36
C ASP A 190 -9.09 14.51 -27.57
N TYR A 191 -9.30 14.52 -26.24
CA TYR A 191 -8.98 13.38 -25.37
C TYR A 191 -10.15 12.41 -25.19
N TYR A 192 -11.05 12.31 -26.18
CA TYR A 192 -12.08 11.27 -26.19
C TYR A 192 -11.46 9.86 -26.21
N ASP A 193 -10.43 9.67 -27.04
CA ASP A 193 -9.54 8.50 -27.02
C ASP A 193 -8.14 8.94 -26.54
N PRO A 194 -7.88 8.89 -25.22
CA PRO A 194 -6.72 9.54 -24.62
C PRO A 194 -5.41 8.90 -25.08
N ILE A 195 -5.32 7.58 -25.21
CA ILE A 195 -4.07 6.92 -25.61
C ILE A 195 -3.71 7.26 -27.05
N LYS A 196 -4.70 7.27 -27.94
CA LYS A 196 -4.49 7.63 -29.34
C LYS A 196 -4.04 9.09 -29.48
N LYS A 197 -4.75 10.02 -28.82
CA LYS A 197 -4.37 11.45 -28.82
C LYS A 197 -2.96 11.65 -28.25
N LEU A 198 -2.63 10.98 -27.15
CA LEU A 198 -1.29 11.05 -26.56
C LEU A 198 -0.23 10.43 -27.47
N SER A 199 -0.51 9.33 -28.18
CA SER A 199 0.43 8.76 -29.15
C SER A 199 0.73 9.73 -30.30
N ASP A 200 -0.28 10.51 -30.74
CA ASP A 200 -0.11 11.56 -31.74
C ASP A 200 0.66 12.78 -31.18
N GLU A 201 0.46 13.14 -29.90
CA GLU A 201 1.17 14.23 -29.21
C GLU A 201 2.62 13.92 -28.87
N PHE A 202 2.93 12.66 -28.56
CA PHE A 202 4.29 12.18 -28.35
C PHE A 202 5.00 12.08 -29.71
N THR A 203 5.39 13.25 -30.22
CA THR A 203 6.15 13.41 -31.46
C THR A 203 7.55 12.81 -31.35
N ARG A 204 8.32 12.86 -32.44
CA ARG A 204 9.66 12.24 -32.55
C ARG A 204 10.62 12.62 -31.42
N ASP A 205 10.56 13.85 -30.92
CA ASP A 205 11.46 14.35 -29.89
C ASP A 205 11.12 13.78 -28.50
N HIS A 206 9.84 13.82 -28.10
CA HIS A 206 9.35 13.18 -26.88
C HIS A 206 9.64 11.66 -26.89
N GLN A 207 9.46 11.02 -28.05
CA GLN A 207 9.75 9.58 -28.22
C GLN A 207 11.21 9.25 -27.95
N ARG A 208 12.15 10.12 -28.37
CA ARG A 208 13.59 9.92 -28.14
C ARG A 208 13.93 9.94 -26.65
N VAL A 209 13.47 10.97 -25.93
CA VAL A 209 13.75 11.14 -24.49
C VAL A 209 13.09 10.00 -23.69
N LEU A 210 11.84 9.68 -24.01
CA LEU A 210 11.12 8.58 -23.35
C LEU A 210 11.77 7.23 -23.62
N LYS A 211 12.21 6.95 -24.85
CA LYS A 211 12.94 5.72 -25.18
C LYS A 211 14.19 5.57 -24.33
N GLN A 212 15.01 6.61 -24.25
CA GLN A 212 16.25 6.60 -23.47
C GLN A 212 15.98 6.31 -21.98
N ALA A 213 14.97 6.96 -21.41
CA ALA A 213 14.57 6.74 -20.02
C ALA A 213 14.12 5.28 -19.78
N ILE A 214 13.29 4.72 -20.66
CA ILE A 214 12.80 3.34 -20.54
C ILE A 214 13.92 2.32 -20.77
N GLU A 215 14.81 2.53 -21.73
CA GLU A 215 15.98 1.64 -21.96
C GLU A 215 16.88 1.57 -20.72
N SER A 216 17.05 2.68 -19.99
CA SER A 216 17.82 2.68 -18.75
C SER A 216 17.20 1.83 -17.63
N CYS A 217 15.89 1.54 -17.69
CA CYS A 217 15.19 0.72 -16.70
C CYS A 217 15.43 -0.79 -16.84
N VAL A 218 16.08 -1.25 -17.92
CA VAL A 218 16.25 -2.68 -18.25
C VAL A 218 16.88 -3.48 -17.10
N ILE A 219 17.98 -2.98 -16.52
CA ILE A 219 18.68 -3.67 -15.43
C ILE A 219 17.79 -3.70 -14.18
N VAL A 220 17.28 -2.54 -13.77
CA VAL A 220 16.44 -2.39 -12.56
C VAL A 220 15.23 -3.30 -12.62
N TYR A 221 14.48 -3.25 -13.73
CA TYR A 221 13.27 -4.04 -13.87
C TYR A 221 13.58 -5.53 -13.92
N ASN A 222 14.63 -5.98 -14.62
CA ASN A 222 14.95 -7.39 -14.72
C ASN A 222 15.35 -8.04 -13.40
N GLU A 223 16.06 -7.31 -12.55
CA GLU A 223 16.42 -7.75 -11.21
C GLU A 223 15.21 -7.74 -10.28
N ARG A 224 14.43 -6.65 -10.24
CA ARG A 224 13.28 -6.51 -9.34
C ARG A 224 12.11 -7.43 -9.70
N SER A 225 11.92 -7.72 -10.97
CA SER A 225 10.87 -8.64 -11.45
C SER A 225 11.34 -10.10 -11.52
N ALA A 226 12.51 -10.45 -10.97
CA ALA A 226 13.04 -11.82 -10.97
C ALA A 226 12.10 -12.87 -10.36
N PHE A 227 12.25 -14.13 -10.82
CA PHE A 227 11.56 -15.29 -10.26
C PHE A 227 12.25 -15.76 -8.97
N VAL A 228 11.50 -16.49 -8.13
CA VAL A 228 11.98 -16.97 -6.83
C VAL A 228 13.19 -17.89 -6.95
N ASP A 229 13.33 -18.62 -8.05
CA ASP A 229 14.53 -19.43 -8.32
C ASP A 229 15.80 -18.58 -8.36
N LYS A 230 15.73 -17.39 -8.95
CA LYS A 230 16.86 -16.45 -8.96
C LYS A 230 17.06 -15.86 -7.57
N TRP A 231 15.99 -15.41 -6.90
CA TRP A 231 16.07 -14.88 -5.53
C TRP A 231 16.72 -15.85 -4.55
N SER A 232 16.38 -17.13 -4.65
CA SER A 232 16.92 -18.18 -3.79
C SER A 232 18.40 -18.43 -4.07
N LYS A 233 18.81 -18.44 -5.35
CA LYS A 233 20.21 -18.62 -5.75
C LYS A 233 21.11 -17.43 -5.40
N THR A 234 20.57 -16.22 -5.46
CA THR A 234 21.30 -14.99 -5.12
C THR A 234 21.13 -14.59 -3.66
N GLU A 235 20.41 -15.40 -2.86
CA GLU A 235 20.08 -15.13 -1.47
C GLU A 235 19.50 -13.72 -1.25
N PHE A 236 18.64 -13.29 -2.18
CA PHE A 236 18.08 -11.94 -2.24
C PHE A 236 17.37 -11.58 -0.92
N LEU A 237 17.75 -10.45 -0.32
CA LEU A 237 17.25 -9.98 0.99
C LEU A 237 17.58 -10.88 2.21
N SER A 238 18.25 -12.02 2.04
CA SER A 238 18.66 -12.86 3.18
C SER A 238 19.73 -12.15 4.02
N MET A 239 19.57 -12.17 5.35
CA MET A 239 20.56 -11.55 6.25
C MET A 239 21.59 -12.54 6.79
N ILE A 240 21.21 -13.82 6.89
CA ILE A 240 22.03 -14.91 7.44
C ILE A 240 22.90 -15.64 6.42
N ALA A 241 22.73 -15.36 5.14
CA ALA A 241 23.46 -15.99 4.02
C ALA A 241 25.00 -15.97 4.16
N ALA A 242 25.57 -14.86 4.65
CA ALA A 242 27.02 -14.69 4.78
C ALA A 242 27.47 -14.14 6.16
N PRO A 243 27.34 -14.91 7.26
CA PRO A 243 27.42 -14.41 8.63
C PRO A 243 28.71 -13.64 8.98
N ALA A 244 29.86 -14.08 8.45
CA ALA A 244 31.18 -13.57 8.84
C ALA A 244 31.57 -12.21 8.22
N LYS A 245 30.88 -11.75 7.16
CA LYS A 245 31.13 -10.45 6.50
C LYS A 245 29.88 -9.56 6.40
N SER A 246 28.70 -10.13 6.68
CA SER A 246 27.39 -9.52 6.46
C SER A 246 27.04 -8.48 7.54
N PHE A 247 26.99 -8.82 8.81
CA PHE A 247 26.19 -8.03 9.77
C PHE A 247 26.70 -6.61 10.05
N LEU A 248 28.02 -6.39 10.10
CA LEU A 248 28.61 -5.11 10.46
C LEU A 248 28.96 -4.22 9.26
N THR A 249 28.97 -4.80 8.05
CA THR A 249 29.24 -4.03 6.83
C THR A 249 27.95 -3.34 6.40
N PRO A 250 27.97 -2.03 6.10
CA PRO A 250 26.80 -1.37 5.52
C PRO A 250 26.30 -2.15 4.29
N SER A 251 24.98 -2.35 4.19
CA SER A 251 24.36 -2.90 2.99
C SER A 251 24.53 -1.90 1.86
N TYR A 252 25.27 -2.32 0.82
CA TYR A 252 25.34 -1.60 -0.44
C TYR A 252 24.24 -2.10 -1.37
N SER A 253 23.86 -1.25 -2.32
CA SER A 253 22.94 -1.62 -3.40
C SER A 253 23.47 -2.87 -4.13
N HIS A 254 22.56 -3.78 -4.47
CA HIS A 254 22.86 -4.99 -5.21
C HIS A 254 23.36 -4.73 -6.63
N PHE A 255 23.05 -3.56 -7.19
CA PHE A 255 23.41 -3.17 -8.56
C PHE A 255 23.85 -1.70 -8.67
N ASP A 256 24.39 -1.13 -7.59
CA ASP A 256 24.88 0.25 -7.49
C ASP A 256 23.85 1.34 -7.86
N MET A 257 22.57 1.11 -7.55
CA MET A 257 21.47 2.06 -7.77
C MET A 257 20.48 2.09 -6.59
N THR A 258 20.93 2.56 -5.42
CA THR A 258 20.16 2.59 -4.17
C THR A 258 18.75 3.19 -4.32
N THR A 259 18.60 4.32 -5.01
CA THR A 259 17.29 4.95 -5.26
C THR A 259 16.33 4.02 -6.01
N CYS A 260 16.86 3.26 -6.98
CA CYS A 260 16.07 2.45 -7.90
C CYS A 260 15.52 1.17 -7.24
N GLU A 261 16.19 0.71 -6.19
CA GLU A 261 15.80 -0.49 -5.44
C GLU A 261 14.52 -0.29 -4.62
N LEU A 262 14.16 0.97 -4.32
CA LEU A 262 12.99 1.32 -3.52
C LEU A 262 11.77 1.72 -4.36
N ILE A 263 11.95 1.90 -5.67
CA ILE A 263 10.84 2.21 -6.60
C ILE A 263 9.79 1.09 -6.51
N PRO A 264 8.49 1.42 -6.33
CA PRO A 264 7.42 0.43 -6.43
C PRO A 264 7.50 -0.31 -7.76
N LEU A 265 7.47 -1.64 -7.72
CA LEU A 265 7.54 -2.46 -8.93
C LEU A 265 6.40 -2.12 -9.90
N GLU A 266 5.20 -1.85 -9.38
CA GLU A 266 4.05 -1.43 -10.20
C GLU A 266 4.29 -0.11 -10.94
N SER A 267 5.05 0.84 -10.38
CA SER A 267 5.41 2.08 -11.09
C SER A 267 6.31 1.78 -12.28
N LEU A 268 7.34 0.92 -12.12
CA LEU A 268 8.18 0.47 -13.23
C LEU A 268 7.35 -0.23 -14.31
N GLU A 269 6.47 -1.15 -13.91
CA GLU A 269 5.58 -1.87 -14.83
C GLU A 269 4.66 -0.91 -15.59
N THR A 270 4.13 0.11 -14.92
CA THR A 270 3.25 1.10 -15.51
C THR A 270 3.99 2.03 -16.47
N TRP A 271 5.21 2.47 -16.12
CA TRP A 271 6.07 3.24 -17.02
C TRP A 271 6.35 2.47 -18.30
N ILE A 272 6.74 1.20 -18.19
CA ILE A 272 7.01 0.32 -19.33
C ILE A 272 5.74 0.12 -20.16
N PHE A 273 4.61 -0.18 -19.50
CA PHE A 273 3.34 -0.46 -20.17
C PHE A 273 2.84 0.73 -20.98
N PHE A 274 2.68 1.91 -20.35
CA PHE A 274 2.17 3.09 -21.06
C PHE A 274 3.15 3.60 -22.12
N SER A 275 4.46 3.61 -21.84
CA SER A 275 5.44 4.08 -22.82
C SER A 275 5.45 3.21 -24.07
N TYR A 276 5.29 1.89 -23.92
CA TYR A 276 5.19 0.97 -25.06
C TYR A 276 3.94 1.22 -25.91
N LEU A 277 2.79 1.53 -25.27
CA LEU A 277 1.56 1.87 -25.99
C LEU A 277 1.67 3.21 -26.73
N LEU A 278 2.27 4.22 -26.10
CA LEU A 278 2.46 5.55 -26.70
C LEU A 278 3.41 5.51 -27.91
N CYS A 279 4.49 4.72 -27.81
CA CYS A 279 5.63 4.75 -28.73
C CYS A 279 5.85 3.40 -29.45
N TYR A 280 4.77 2.67 -29.77
CA TYR A 280 4.84 1.29 -30.29
C TYR A 280 5.81 1.11 -31.48
N SER A 281 5.75 1.99 -32.48
CA SER A 281 6.57 1.88 -33.70
C SER A 281 8.07 1.91 -33.42
N GLN A 282 8.53 2.74 -32.49
CA GLN A 282 9.93 2.82 -32.10
C GLN A 282 10.31 1.70 -31.12
N PHE A 283 9.43 1.36 -30.18
CA PHE A 283 9.75 0.44 -29.09
C PHE A 283 9.75 -1.02 -29.55
N ASN A 284 8.90 -1.38 -30.51
CA ASN A 284 8.88 -2.71 -31.12
C ASN A 284 10.20 -3.06 -31.83
N SER A 285 10.99 -2.06 -32.22
CA SER A 285 12.32 -2.28 -32.81
C SER A 285 13.39 -2.69 -31.78
N SER A 286 13.23 -2.33 -30.50
CA SER A 286 14.15 -2.73 -29.43
C SER A 286 13.73 -4.07 -28.84
N LYS A 287 14.68 -5.02 -28.82
CA LYS A 287 14.45 -6.34 -28.23
C LYS A 287 14.31 -6.26 -26.72
N GLU A 288 15.10 -5.39 -26.09
CA GLU A 288 15.16 -5.19 -24.64
C GLU A 288 13.85 -4.62 -24.11
N ILE A 289 13.36 -3.53 -24.72
CA ILE A 289 12.10 -2.91 -24.32
C ILE A 289 10.93 -3.86 -24.55
N THR A 290 10.90 -4.53 -25.70
CA THR A 290 9.85 -5.51 -26.01
C THR A 290 9.88 -6.68 -25.01
N ALA A 291 11.05 -7.15 -24.58
CA ALA A 291 11.17 -8.18 -23.56
C ALA A 291 10.62 -7.72 -22.20
N MET A 292 10.91 -6.48 -21.78
CA MET A 292 10.34 -5.90 -20.56
C MET A 292 8.81 -5.83 -20.64
N TRP A 293 8.27 -5.33 -21.75
CA TRP A 293 6.82 -5.22 -21.95
C TRP A 293 6.14 -6.59 -21.94
N LYS A 294 6.70 -7.59 -22.62
CA LYS A 294 6.21 -8.99 -22.56
C LYS A 294 6.15 -9.51 -21.12
N ARG A 295 7.18 -9.20 -20.33
CA ARG A 295 7.22 -9.59 -18.92
C ARG A 295 6.12 -8.92 -18.12
N VAL A 296 5.91 -7.61 -18.27
CA VAL A 296 4.79 -6.88 -17.62
C VAL A 296 3.46 -7.56 -17.93
N MET A 297 3.21 -7.85 -19.22
CA MET A 297 1.98 -8.49 -19.69
C MET A 297 1.79 -9.91 -19.17
N SER A 298 2.88 -10.65 -18.94
CA SER A 298 2.84 -12.02 -18.39
C SER A 298 2.66 -12.08 -16.87
N MET A 299 2.99 -11.00 -16.15
CA MET A 299 2.98 -10.93 -14.68
C MET A 299 1.77 -10.16 -14.12
N ASN A 300 0.95 -9.55 -14.98
CA ASN A 300 -0.19 -8.75 -14.56
C ASN A 300 -1.40 -9.00 -15.46
N PHE A 301 -2.59 -9.13 -14.87
CA PHE A 301 -3.84 -8.98 -15.61
C PHE A 301 -4.36 -7.54 -15.55
N THR A 302 -4.02 -6.85 -14.47
CA THR A 302 -4.45 -5.48 -14.22
C THR A 302 -3.35 -4.63 -13.62
N LEU A 303 -3.31 -3.36 -14.03
CA LEU A 303 -2.50 -2.30 -13.41
C LEU A 303 -3.43 -1.26 -12.79
N THR A 304 -2.97 -0.60 -11.73
CA THR A 304 -3.76 0.43 -11.04
C THR A 304 -3.77 1.72 -11.85
N LEU A 305 -4.96 2.16 -12.27
CA LEU A 305 -5.14 3.52 -12.80
C LEU A 305 -5.02 4.50 -11.64
N PHE A 306 -5.90 4.35 -10.65
CA PHE A 306 -5.90 5.12 -9.41
C PHE A 306 -6.80 4.43 -8.38
N ARG A 307 -6.32 4.23 -7.16
CA ARG A 307 -7.08 3.59 -6.07
C ARG A 307 -7.61 2.20 -6.45
N ASN A 308 -8.94 2.02 -6.47
CA ASN A 308 -9.58 0.77 -6.89
C ASN A 308 -9.98 0.77 -8.38
N ASP A 309 -9.72 1.83 -9.13
CA ASP A 309 -9.86 1.79 -10.58
C ASP A 309 -8.63 1.15 -11.22
N VAL A 310 -8.88 0.10 -12.01
CA VAL A 310 -7.83 -0.70 -12.66
C VAL A 310 -7.92 -0.58 -14.17
N ILE A 311 -6.83 -0.97 -14.83
CA ILE A 311 -6.70 -1.10 -16.28
C ILE A 311 -6.47 -2.57 -16.57
N ASP A 312 -7.33 -3.14 -17.41
CA ASP A 312 -7.12 -4.47 -17.98
C ASP A 312 -6.02 -4.35 -19.06
N VAL A 313 -4.84 -4.93 -18.79
CA VAL A 313 -3.67 -4.72 -19.64
C VAL A 313 -3.84 -5.33 -21.02
N ILE A 314 -4.57 -6.45 -21.12
CA ILE A 314 -4.82 -7.14 -22.38
C ILE A 314 -5.80 -6.29 -23.21
N LYS A 315 -6.97 -5.96 -22.65
CA LYS A 315 -8.00 -5.20 -23.39
C LYS A 315 -7.51 -3.84 -23.86
N MET A 316 -6.78 -3.11 -23.01
CA MET A 316 -6.23 -1.80 -23.37
C MET A 316 -5.19 -1.92 -24.50
N SER A 317 -4.35 -2.96 -24.44
CA SER A 317 -3.37 -3.21 -25.51
C SER A 317 -4.04 -3.60 -26.82
N GLU A 318 -5.09 -4.43 -26.76
CA GLU A 318 -5.86 -4.81 -27.95
C GLU A 318 -6.52 -3.59 -28.59
N SER A 319 -7.23 -2.75 -27.82
CA SER A 319 -7.93 -1.57 -28.34
C SER A 319 -6.99 -0.49 -28.89
N THR A 320 -5.82 -0.35 -28.28
CA THR A 320 -4.84 0.65 -28.71
C THR A 320 -4.10 0.21 -29.97
N LEU A 321 -3.73 -1.07 -30.05
CA LEU A 321 -2.87 -1.62 -31.11
C LEU A 321 -3.65 -2.40 -32.18
N GLU A 322 -4.95 -2.16 -32.33
CA GLU A 322 -5.83 -2.90 -33.27
C GLU A 322 -5.29 -2.93 -34.72
N ARG A 323 -4.63 -1.85 -35.14
CA ARG A 323 -4.09 -1.68 -36.49
C ARG A 323 -2.77 -2.44 -36.73
N ALA A 324 -2.09 -2.88 -35.67
CA ALA A 324 -0.80 -3.57 -35.74
C ALA A 324 -0.98 -5.11 -35.66
N LYS A 325 -0.95 -5.79 -36.81
CA LYS A 325 -1.15 -7.25 -36.90
C LYS A 325 -0.17 -8.05 -36.02
N GLU A 326 1.09 -7.64 -35.97
CA GLU A 326 2.13 -8.29 -35.17
C GLU A 326 1.86 -8.17 -33.67
N ALA A 327 1.43 -6.99 -33.20
CA ALA A 327 1.04 -6.76 -31.82
C ALA A 327 -0.09 -7.70 -31.39
N LYS A 328 -1.11 -7.90 -32.24
CA LYS A 328 -2.26 -8.77 -31.93
C LYS A 328 -1.85 -10.22 -31.65
N LYS A 329 -0.87 -10.75 -32.40
CA LYS A 329 -0.34 -12.10 -32.15
C LYS A 329 0.40 -12.14 -30.81
N LEU A 330 1.21 -11.13 -30.54
CA LEU A 330 1.99 -11.04 -29.33
C LEU A 330 1.10 -10.91 -28.08
N ILE A 331 0.05 -10.10 -28.12
CA ILE A 331 -0.88 -9.91 -27.00
C ILE A 331 -1.55 -11.23 -26.62
N LYS A 332 -2.03 -12.03 -27.60
CA LYS A 332 -2.64 -13.35 -27.34
C LYS A 332 -1.68 -14.36 -26.73
N GLU A 333 -0.41 -14.33 -27.15
CA GLU A 333 0.64 -15.15 -26.56
C GLU A 333 0.87 -14.76 -25.09
N MET A 334 0.91 -13.46 -24.79
CA MET A 334 1.10 -12.97 -23.42
C MET A 334 -0.10 -13.25 -22.53
N GLU A 335 -1.33 -13.10 -23.03
CA GLU A 335 -2.56 -13.48 -22.32
C GLU A 335 -2.53 -14.96 -21.92
N SER A 336 -2.17 -15.85 -22.85
CA SER A 336 -2.04 -17.28 -22.59
C SER A 336 -0.96 -17.61 -21.55
N SER A 337 0.13 -16.85 -21.55
CA SER A 337 1.22 -16.98 -20.56
C SER A 337 0.79 -16.49 -19.17
N ALA A 338 0.11 -15.33 -19.11
CA ALA A 338 -0.38 -14.73 -17.88
C ALA A 338 -1.36 -15.67 -17.17
N ILE A 339 -2.33 -16.22 -17.89
CA ILE A 339 -3.32 -17.17 -17.34
C ILE A 339 -2.65 -18.37 -16.68
N LYS A 340 -1.53 -18.86 -17.23
CA LYS A 340 -0.83 -20.06 -16.72
C LYS A 340 0.09 -19.76 -15.54
N ASN A 341 0.86 -18.67 -15.59
CA ASN A 341 2.03 -18.51 -14.73
C ASN A 341 1.90 -17.39 -13.68
N CYS A 342 1.00 -16.42 -13.90
CA CYS A 342 0.95 -15.17 -13.16
C CYS A 342 0.66 -15.39 -11.66
N ALA A 343 -0.46 -16.05 -11.34
CA ALA A 343 -0.87 -16.28 -9.94
C ALA A 343 0.14 -17.16 -9.17
N GLY A 344 0.67 -18.20 -9.81
CA GLY A 344 1.68 -19.09 -9.22
C GLY A 344 2.96 -18.34 -8.85
N THR A 345 3.47 -17.51 -9.75
CA THR A 345 4.70 -16.72 -9.55
C THR A 345 4.59 -15.80 -8.33
N HIS A 346 3.52 -15.03 -8.23
CA HIS A 346 3.31 -14.11 -7.11
C HIS A 346 3.07 -14.85 -5.78
N ARG A 347 2.40 -16.01 -5.81
CA ARG A 347 2.23 -16.84 -4.61
C ARG A 347 3.57 -17.37 -4.08
N GLU A 348 4.48 -17.76 -4.96
CA GLU A 348 5.82 -18.20 -4.56
C GLU A 348 6.64 -17.05 -3.98
N ARG A 349 6.55 -15.85 -4.59
CA ARG A 349 7.22 -14.65 -4.06
C ARG A 349 6.76 -14.31 -2.65
N ARG A 350 5.44 -14.32 -2.41
CA ARG A 350 4.88 -14.10 -1.07
C ARG A 350 5.36 -15.15 -0.07
N ARG A 351 5.47 -16.42 -0.48
CA ARG A 351 6.03 -17.48 0.38
C ARG A 351 7.49 -17.23 0.75
N TYR A 352 8.30 -16.79 -0.20
CA TYR A 352 9.69 -16.42 0.02
C TYR A 352 9.80 -15.23 0.99
N LEU A 353 9.10 -14.14 0.68
CA LEU A 353 9.11 -12.90 1.46
C LEU A 353 8.63 -13.11 2.89
N LYS A 354 7.61 -13.94 3.11
CA LYS A 354 7.14 -14.27 4.46
C LYS A 354 8.27 -14.82 5.35
N ASN A 355 9.13 -15.68 4.80
CA ASN A 355 10.24 -16.25 5.55
C ASN A 355 11.34 -15.20 5.82
N VAL A 356 11.69 -14.42 4.81
CA VAL A 356 12.69 -13.35 4.91
C VAL A 356 12.28 -12.28 5.92
N LEU A 357 11.02 -11.81 5.86
CA LEU A 357 10.48 -10.81 6.77
C LEU A 357 10.43 -11.31 8.22
N LYS A 358 10.02 -12.57 8.42
CA LYS A 358 10.01 -13.20 9.74
C LYS A 358 11.42 -13.26 10.32
N GLU A 359 12.39 -13.71 9.54
CA GLU A 359 13.81 -13.75 9.93
C GLU A 359 14.29 -12.35 10.31
N ALA A 360 13.98 -11.35 9.49
CA ALA A 360 14.37 -9.97 9.74
C ALA A 360 13.80 -9.41 11.05
N CYS A 361 12.50 -9.60 11.31
CA CYS A 361 11.88 -9.16 12.55
C CYS A 361 12.55 -9.77 13.79
N LEU A 362 12.92 -11.06 13.73
CA LEU A 362 13.58 -11.74 14.83
C LEU A 362 15.00 -11.20 15.05
N ILE A 363 15.77 -10.99 13.98
CA ILE A 363 17.14 -10.49 14.06
C ILE A 363 17.18 -9.06 14.60
N PHE A 364 16.32 -8.16 14.11
CA PHE A 364 16.32 -6.77 14.57
C PHE A 364 15.75 -6.60 15.96
N ARG A 365 14.85 -7.49 16.41
CA ARG A 365 14.39 -7.50 17.80
C ARG A 365 15.50 -7.95 18.76
N ASP A 366 16.35 -8.89 18.34
CA ASP A 366 17.51 -9.33 19.12
C ASP A 366 18.66 -8.31 19.10
N GLN A 367 18.97 -7.76 17.91
CA GLN A 367 20.06 -6.79 17.68
C GLN A 367 19.57 -5.52 16.95
N PRO A 368 18.92 -4.58 17.66
CA PRO A 368 18.43 -3.33 17.06
C PRO A 368 19.52 -2.48 16.40
N GLY A 369 20.77 -2.60 16.86
CA GLY A 369 21.93 -1.88 16.30
C GLY A 369 22.17 -2.15 14.80
N LEU A 370 21.72 -3.30 14.30
CA LEU A 370 21.86 -3.67 12.88
C LEU A 370 20.99 -2.82 11.95
N LEU A 371 19.96 -2.13 12.47
CA LEU A 371 19.11 -1.23 11.69
C LEU A 371 19.90 -0.07 11.06
N GLY A 372 21.04 0.32 11.63
CA GLY A 372 21.95 1.28 11.02
C GLY A 372 22.57 0.75 9.72
N PRO A 373 23.51 -0.22 9.78
CA PRO A 373 24.19 -0.74 8.60
C PRO A 373 23.26 -1.47 7.63
N ARG A 374 22.09 -1.99 8.05
CA ARG A 374 21.18 -2.76 7.19
C ARG A 374 19.92 -2.02 6.77
N ALA A 375 19.84 -0.70 6.96
CA ALA A 375 18.64 0.06 6.63
C ALA A 375 18.13 -0.18 5.20
N LEU A 376 19.03 -0.17 4.20
CA LEU A 376 18.65 -0.39 2.80
C LEU A 376 17.94 -1.74 2.60
N ASN A 377 18.47 -2.82 3.15
CA ASN A 377 17.86 -4.15 3.06
C ASN A 377 16.45 -4.15 3.67
N VAL A 378 16.25 -3.48 4.81
CA VAL A 378 14.93 -3.38 5.47
C VAL A 378 13.93 -2.66 4.58
N PHE A 379 14.32 -1.52 4.01
CA PHE A 379 13.44 -0.76 3.12
C PHE A 379 13.15 -1.49 1.80
N GLN A 380 14.10 -2.26 1.28
CA GLN A 380 13.86 -3.15 0.14
C GLN A 380 12.89 -4.30 0.48
N MET A 381 13.02 -4.91 1.66
CA MET A 381 12.08 -5.93 2.14
C MET A 381 10.67 -5.36 2.23
N LEU A 382 10.51 -4.19 2.84
CA LEU A 382 9.24 -3.48 2.95
C LEU A 382 8.66 -3.16 1.57
N ALA A 383 9.45 -2.57 0.67
CA ALA A 383 9.02 -2.23 -0.68
C ALA A 383 8.56 -3.46 -1.48
N THR A 384 9.34 -4.53 -1.45
CA THR A 384 9.02 -5.77 -2.19
C THR A 384 7.80 -6.48 -1.60
N ALA A 385 7.65 -6.47 -0.28
CA ALA A 385 6.49 -7.05 0.39
C ALA A 385 5.21 -6.26 0.11
N ARG A 386 5.27 -4.92 0.18
CA ARG A 386 4.17 -4.04 -0.19
C ARG A 386 3.74 -4.29 -1.64
N ASP A 387 4.67 -4.37 -2.58
CA ASP A 387 4.35 -4.58 -4.00
C ASP A 387 3.55 -5.88 -4.21
N GLU A 388 3.94 -6.97 -3.57
CA GLU A 388 3.24 -8.25 -3.65
C GLU A 388 1.87 -8.25 -2.94
N VAL A 389 1.73 -7.49 -1.85
CA VAL A 389 0.44 -7.28 -1.17
C VAL A 389 -0.50 -6.48 -2.08
N LEU A 390 -0.04 -5.36 -2.64
CA LEU A 390 -0.84 -4.49 -3.50
C LEU A 390 -1.21 -5.20 -4.82
N TRP A 391 -0.31 -6.02 -5.36
CA TRP A 391 -0.62 -6.90 -6.48
C TRP A 391 -1.74 -7.88 -6.11
N SER A 392 -1.70 -8.48 -4.91
CA SER A 392 -2.69 -9.46 -4.49
C SER A 392 -4.09 -8.86 -4.32
N ILE A 393 -4.20 -7.64 -3.79
CA ILE A 393 -5.52 -7.02 -3.55
C ILE A 393 -6.21 -6.62 -4.86
N ARG A 394 -5.45 -6.11 -5.84
CA ARG A 394 -6.03 -5.65 -7.12
C ARG A 394 -6.46 -6.81 -8.02
N HIS A 395 -5.77 -7.95 -7.91
CA HIS A 395 -6.05 -9.17 -8.67
C HIS A 395 -7.00 -10.14 -7.96
N PHE A 396 -7.46 -9.82 -6.75
CA PHE A 396 -8.48 -10.63 -6.08
C PHE A 396 -9.76 -10.63 -6.93
N PRO A 397 -10.40 -11.80 -7.18
CA PRO A 397 -11.46 -11.92 -8.18
C PRO A 397 -12.61 -10.94 -7.93
N ARG A 398 -12.79 -10.00 -8.87
CA ARG A 398 -13.90 -9.05 -8.89
C ARG A 398 -15.09 -9.67 -9.61
N ASP A 399 -15.98 -10.30 -8.86
CA ASP A 399 -17.36 -10.72 -9.15
C ASP A 399 -17.76 -11.38 -10.49
N ASN A 400 -16.92 -11.46 -11.51
CA ASN A 400 -17.24 -11.99 -12.83
C ASN A 400 -16.11 -12.86 -13.38
N GLN A 401 -16.37 -14.17 -13.35
CA GLN A 401 -15.82 -15.31 -14.09
C GLN A 401 -15.38 -16.46 -13.15
N ASN A 402 -16.07 -17.59 -13.25
CA ASN A 402 -15.82 -18.89 -12.60
C ASN A 402 -15.30 -18.83 -11.14
N LYS A 403 -16.19 -18.36 -10.25
CA LYS A 403 -15.97 -18.09 -8.82
C LYS A 403 -15.32 -19.20 -7.99
N LYS A 404 -15.43 -20.49 -8.33
CA LYS A 404 -14.92 -21.56 -7.46
C LYS A 404 -13.43 -21.88 -7.65
N THR A 405 -12.94 -21.95 -8.89
CA THR A 405 -11.54 -22.37 -9.16
C THR A 405 -10.57 -21.20 -8.98
N GLN A 406 -10.97 -19.97 -9.36
CA GLN A 406 -10.14 -18.78 -9.21
C GLN A 406 -10.09 -18.28 -7.74
N GLU A 407 -11.18 -18.38 -6.97
CA GLU A 407 -11.13 -17.98 -5.54
C GLU A 407 -10.14 -18.82 -4.74
N GLU A 408 -9.96 -20.11 -5.06
CA GLU A 408 -8.97 -20.96 -4.38
C GLU A 408 -7.52 -20.65 -4.80
N GLU A 409 -7.29 -20.31 -6.08
CA GLU A 409 -5.96 -19.95 -6.60
C GLU A 409 -5.42 -18.65 -6.00
N PHE A 410 -6.31 -17.66 -5.77
CA PHE A 410 -5.95 -16.35 -5.21
C PHE A 410 -6.14 -16.25 -3.69
N LYS A 411 -6.66 -17.29 -3.01
CA LYS A 411 -6.76 -17.32 -1.54
C LYS A 411 -5.37 -17.56 -0.93
N ASP A 412 -4.67 -16.46 -0.65
CA ASP A 412 -3.39 -16.54 0.03
C ASP A 412 -3.53 -16.47 1.55
N LYS A 413 -3.46 -17.65 2.17
CA LYS A 413 -3.41 -17.79 3.61
C LYS A 413 -2.23 -17.01 4.22
N GLN A 414 -1.11 -16.86 3.52
CA GLN A 414 0.12 -16.25 4.06
C GLN A 414 0.07 -14.71 4.08
N LEU A 415 -0.91 -14.09 3.40
CA LEU A 415 -0.99 -12.64 3.27
C LEU A 415 -1.02 -11.93 4.62
N VAL A 416 -1.81 -12.42 5.57
CA VAL A 416 -1.94 -11.81 6.91
C VAL A 416 -0.63 -11.90 7.71
N GLU A 417 0.16 -12.96 7.51
CA GLU A 417 1.48 -13.07 8.15
C GLU A 417 2.45 -12.03 7.58
N ILE A 418 2.43 -11.80 6.27
CA ILE A 418 3.25 -10.76 5.62
C ILE A 418 2.84 -9.37 6.11
N LEU A 419 1.54 -9.08 6.14
CA LEU A 419 1.00 -7.82 6.68
C LEU A 419 1.50 -7.57 8.10
N PHE A 420 1.48 -8.60 8.95
CA PHE A 420 2.00 -8.50 10.31
C PHE A 420 3.50 -8.19 10.34
N TYR A 421 4.34 -8.88 9.57
CA TYR A 421 5.78 -8.61 9.60
C TYR A 421 6.14 -7.27 8.96
N ILE A 422 5.35 -6.76 8.01
CA ILE A 422 5.49 -5.37 7.52
C ILE A 422 5.27 -4.39 8.68
N GLU A 423 4.17 -4.53 9.41
CA GLU A 423 3.87 -3.66 10.55
C GLU A 423 4.90 -3.80 11.69
N ASP A 424 5.35 -5.02 11.98
CA ASP A 424 6.36 -5.28 13.01
C ASP A 424 7.70 -4.62 12.65
N LEU A 425 8.15 -4.71 11.39
CA LEU A 425 9.34 -3.98 10.93
C LEU A 425 9.16 -2.47 11.01
N ARG A 426 8.00 -1.93 10.62
CA ARG A 426 7.70 -0.49 10.75
C ARG A 426 7.85 -0.04 12.21
N ASN A 427 7.27 -0.79 13.15
CA ASN A 427 7.40 -0.49 14.58
C ASN A 427 8.84 -0.58 15.07
N LEU A 428 9.60 -1.58 14.65
CA LEU A 428 11.01 -1.74 15.03
C LEU A 428 11.84 -0.53 14.56
N ILE A 429 11.64 -0.07 13.32
CA ILE A 429 12.31 1.11 12.78
C ILE A 429 11.94 2.36 13.60
N LEU A 430 10.66 2.58 13.87
CA LEU A 430 10.20 3.76 14.64
C LEU A 430 10.70 3.74 16.09
N THR A 431 10.64 2.58 16.75
CA THR A 431 11.11 2.39 18.13
C THR A 431 12.61 2.67 18.24
N HIS A 432 13.38 2.30 17.22
CA HIS A 432 14.83 2.42 17.20
C HIS A 432 15.35 3.53 16.25
N GLN A 433 14.50 4.50 15.87
CA GLN A 433 14.83 5.54 14.89
C GLN A 433 16.14 6.30 15.22
N LYS A 434 16.39 6.57 16.51
CA LYS A 434 17.58 7.29 16.97
C LYS A 434 18.89 6.55 16.64
N ILE A 435 18.84 5.21 16.58
CA ILE A 435 20.00 4.38 16.21
C ILE A 435 20.35 4.60 14.74
N ILE A 436 19.33 4.57 13.87
CA ILE A 436 19.48 4.78 12.42
C ILE A 436 20.02 6.19 12.15
N GLN A 437 19.37 7.22 12.72
CA GLN A 437 19.74 8.61 12.53
C GLN A 437 21.18 8.89 12.99
N LYS A 438 21.58 8.38 14.17
CA LYS A 438 22.94 8.53 14.69
C LYS A 438 23.98 7.87 13.78
N TYR A 439 23.69 6.67 13.27
CA TYR A 439 24.58 5.95 12.36
C TYR A 439 24.81 6.75 11.07
N TYR A 440 23.75 7.21 10.43
CA TYR A 440 23.86 7.93 9.15
C TYR A 440 24.39 9.36 9.28
N CYS A 441 24.11 10.06 10.39
CA CYS A 441 24.79 11.34 10.69
C CYS A 441 26.32 11.14 10.82
N SER A 442 26.74 10.10 11.54
CA SER A 442 28.15 9.78 11.70
C SER A 442 28.80 9.39 10.37
N LEU A 443 28.11 8.57 9.56
CA LEU A 443 28.58 8.14 8.25
C LEU A 443 28.73 9.32 7.28
N MET A 444 27.74 10.21 7.23
CA MET A 444 27.78 11.37 6.35
C MET A 444 28.88 12.36 6.74
N HIS A 445 29.06 12.61 8.04
CA HIS A 445 30.10 13.50 8.56
C HIS A 445 31.52 12.91 8.40
N GLN A 446 31.74 11.69 8.87
CA GLN A 446 33.10 11.13 9.02
C GLN A 446 33.66 10.54 7.73
N PHE A 447 32.81 9.96 6.89
CA PHE A 447 33.25 9.25 5.68
C PHE A 447 32.78 9.94 4.40
N ASN A 448 31.48 10.22 4.27
CA ASN A 448 30.97 10.70 2.99
C ASN A 448 31.43 12.13 2.66
N ALA A 449 31.54 13.04 3.64
CA ALA A 449 31.98 14.41 3.36
C ALA A 449 33.44 14.48 2.87
N PRO A 450 34.43 13.81 3.51
CA PRO A 450 35.78 13.73 2.96
C PRO A 450 35.85 13.05 1.59
N ALA A 451 35.11 11.95 1.39
CA ALA A 451 35.09 11.23 0.12
C ALA A 451 34.48 12.08 -1.02
N LEU A 452 33.42 12.84 -0.74
CA LEU A 452 32.83 13.77 -1.70
C LEU A 452 33.83 14.84 -2.14
N ASN A 453 34.56 15.40 -1.17
CA ASN A 453 35.57 16.42 -1.44
C ASN A 453 36.71 15.86 -2.31
N GLU A 454 37.13 14.62 -2.08
CA GLU A 454 38.11 13.93 -2.94
C GLU A 454 37.56 13.69 -4.36
N HIS A 455 36.31 13.24 -4.48
CA HIS A 455 35.66 13.08 -5.78
C HIS A 455 35.64 14.40 -6.57
N LEU A 456 35.24 15.50 -5.94
CA LEU A 456 35.14 16.81 -6.59
C LEU A 456 36.49 17.37 -7.07
N LYS A 457 37.60 17.09 -6.36
CA LYS A 457 38.94 17.48 -6.79
C LYS A 457 39.35 16.90 -8.15
N ASN A 458 38.79 15.74 -8.51
CA ASN A 458 39.05 15.11 -9.80
C ASN A 458 38.31 15.77 -10.97
N TYR A 459 37.35 16.66 -10.69
CA TYR A 459 36.51 17.36 -11.67
C TYR A 459 36.75 18.88 -11.59
N SER A 460 37.99 19.31 -11.81
CA SER A 460 38.51 20.67 -11.57
C SER A 460 37.98 21.78 -12.49
N VAL A 461 36.98 21.51 -13.33
CA VAL A 461 36.37 22.49 -14.25
C VAL A 461 34.84 22.40 -14.12
N SER A 462 34.29 23.06 -13.11
CA SER A 462 32.85 23.27 -12.95
C SER A 462 32.54 24.77 -13.00
N PRO A 463 31.43 25.20 -13.62
CA PRO A 463 30.99 26.60 -13.55
C PRO A 463 30.59 27.01 -12.13
N GLU A 464 30.47 28.32 -11.91
CA GLU A 464 30.24 28.93 -10.59
C GLU A 464 29.00 28.38 -9.88
N GLU A 465 27.87 28.22 -10.58
CA GLU A 465 26.61 27.70 -10.01
C GLU A 465 26.73 26.22 -9.58
N GLU A 466 27.23 25.34 -10.44
CA GLU A 466 27.40 23.92 -10.11
C GLU A 466 28.47 23.69 -9.03
N ALA A 467 29.53 24.50 -9.02
CA ALA A 467 30.58 24.45 -8.00
C ALA A 467 30.06 24.91 -6.63
N GLU A 468 29.20 25.93 -6.58
CA GLU A 468 28.54 26.38 -5.35
C GLU A 468 27.64 25.26 -4.77
N ILE A 469 26.83 24.61 -5.61
CA ILE A 469 26.01 23.47 -5.17
C ILE A 469 26.89 22.33 -4.64
N CYS A 470 27.94 21.94 -5.37
CA CYS A 470 28.84 20.87 -4.96
C CYS A 470 29.57 21.18 -3.63
N SER A 471 30.03 22.41 -3.45
CA SER A 471 30.69 22.84 -2.21
C SER A 471 29.71 22.91 -1.03
N SER A 472 28.45 23.33 -1.29
CA SER A 472 27.38 23.31 -0.28
C SER A 472 27.12 21.88 0.23
N PHE A 473 27.16 20.85 -0.62
CA PHE A 473 27.00 19.46 -0.19
C PHE A 473 28.06 19.06 0.83
N VAL A 474 29.34 19.33 0.53
CA VAL A 474 30.46 19.01 1.44
C VAL A 474 30.29 19.76 2.76
N GLN A 475 29.89 21.04 2.71
CA GLN A 475 29.67 21.85 3.90
C GLN A 475 28.53 21.30 4.77
N ILE A 476 27.36 21.04 4.19
CA ILE A 476 26.20 20.49 4.90
C ILE A 476 26.56 19.17 5.56
N MET A 477 27.20 18.26 4.83
CA MET A 477 27.59 16.95 5.35
C MET A 477 28.63 17.07 6.48
N SER A 478 29.58 18.00 6.37
CA SER A 478 30.60 18.25 7.40
C SER A 478 30.03 18.90 8.66
N GLN A 479 28.90 19.60 8.58
CA GLN A 479 28.24 20.25 9.72
C GLN A 479 27.34 19.30 10.52
N LEU A 480 27.05 18.10 10.01
CA LEU A 480 26.26 17.10 10.74
C LEU A 480 26.99 16.64 12.01
N SER A 481 26.33 16.74 13.16
CA SER A 481 26.90 16.30 14.43
C SER A 481 26.49 14.85 14.77
N PRO A 482 27.41 14.01 15.27
CA PRO A 482 27.12 12.66 15.75
C PRO A 482 26.55 12.61 17.19
N THR A 483 26.44 13.76 17.87
CA THR A 483 25.85 13.86 19.21
C THR A 483 24.35 13.56 19.20
N PRO A 484 23.75 13.06 20.30
CA PRO A 484 22.33 12.72 20.34
C PRO A 484 21.49 13.89 19.85
N ILE A 485 20.74 13.64 18.78
CA ILE A 485 19.92 14.65 18.13
C ILE A 485 18.68 14.83 19.01
N ASP A 486 18.59 15.97 19.70
CA ASP A 486 17.33 16.41 20.28
C ASP A 486 16.29 16.53 19.16
N GLU A 487 15.05 16.10 19.38
CA GLU A 487 13.97 16.17 18.36
C GLU A 487 13.78 17.60 17.81
N ASN A 488 14.07 18.62 18.63
CA ASN A 488 13.99 20.04 18.27
C ASN A 488 15.21 20.57 17.47
N LYS A 489 16.21 19.72 17.19
CA LYS A 489 17.45 20.08 16.47
C LYS A 489 17.76 19.14 15.30
N MET A 490 16.77 18.41 14.80
CA MET A 490 16.96 17.57 13.61
C MET A 490 17.37 18.45 12.41
N PRO A 491 18.42 18.07 11.67
CA PRO A 491 18.84 18.81 10.48
C PRO A 491 17.77 18.67 9.39
N ASP A 492 17.43 19.76 8.72
CA ASP A 492 16.57 19.75 7.54
C ASP A 492 17.42 19.56 6.29
N LEU A 493 17.29 18.42 5.62
CA LEU A 493 18.07 18.05 4.44
C LEU A 493 17.24 18.11 3.14
N ARG A 494 16.04 18.69 3.18
CA ARG A 494 15.21 18.88 1.98
C ARG A 494 15.91 19.76 0.93
N GLY A 495 16.64 20.78 1.37
CA GLY A 495 17.46 21.63 0.50
C GLY A 495 18.53 20.83 -0.22
N PHE A 496 19.33 20.06 0.52
CA PHE A 496 20.35 19.15 -0.01
C PHE A 496 19.80 18.21 -1.09
N ARG A 497 18.63 17.62 -0.83
CA ARG A 497 17.95 16.71 -1.77
C ARG A 497 17.45 17.40 -3.03
N LEU A 498 16.89 18.60 -2.89
CA LEU A 498 16.42 19.39 -4.03
C LEU A 498 17.58 19.91 -4.87
N ASP A 499 18.69 20.31 -4.24
CA ASP A 499 19.89 20.77 -4.92
C ASP A 499 20.58 19.64 -5.70
N TRP A 500 20.54 18.40 -5.18
CA TRP A 500 20.97 17.23 -5.98
C TRP A 500 20.09 17.04 -7.22
N PHE A 501 18.78 17.24 -7.10
CA PHE A 501 17.88 17.16 -8.24
C PHE A 501 18.11 18.32 -9.23
N ARG A 502 18.35 19.55 -8.75
CA ARG A 502 18.74 20.70 -9.59
C ARG A 502 20.02 20.40 -10.35
N LEU A 503 21.06 19.91 -9.67
CA LEU A 503 22.34 19.56 -10.29
C LEU A 503 22.17 18.51 -11.39
N GLN A 504 21.37 17.47 -11.15
CA GLN A 504 21.02 16.49 -12.20
C GLN A 504 20.39 17.18 -13.41
N SER A 505 19.46 18.13 -13.21
CA SER A 505 18.82 18.83 -14.32
C SER A 505 19.79 19.71 -15.12
N TYR A 506 20.73 20.39 -14.46
CA TYR A 506 21.67 21.30 -15.12
C TYR A 506 22.73 20.55 -15.93
N THR A 507 23.14 19.38 -15.43
CA THR A 507 24.23 18.58 -16.00
C THR A 507 23.80 17.50 -17.00
N SER A 508 22.50 17.35 -17.22
CA SER A 508 21.93 16.32 -18.12
C SER A 508 21.46 16.87 -19.47
N VAL A 509 21.66 18.16 -19.75
CA VAL A 509 21.36 18.77 -21.07
C VAL A 509 22.39 18.33 -22.12
N ALA A 510 22.11 18.49 -23.42
CA ALA A 510 23.00 17.97 -24.47
C ALA A 510 24.40 18.62 -24.56
N ARG A 511 24.57 19.85 -24.06
CA ARG A 511 25.85 20.55 -24.01
C ARG A 511 26.06 21.14 -22.61
N PRO A 512 26.20 20.28 -21.59
CA PRO A 512 26.37 20.77 -20.24
C PRO A 512 27.83 21.21 -20.04
N ASN A 513 28.06 22.16 -19.15
CA ASN A 513 29.43 22.52 -18.78
C ASN A 513 30.08 21.41 -17.94
N MET A 514 29.27 20.70 -17.14
CA MET A 514 29.65 19.50 -16.38
C MET A 514 28.75 18.33 -16.84
N ASN A 515 29.33 17.27 -17.40
CA ASN A 515 28.56 16.14 -17.93
C ASN A 515 28.42 15.03 -16.90
N LEU A 516 27.23 14.89 -16.30
CA LEU A 516 26.98 13.87 -15.29
C LEU A 516 27.07 12.44 -15.85
N MET A 517 26.80 12.24 -17.13
CA MET A 517 26.87 10.91 -17.76
C MET A 517 28.31 10.36 -17.81
N GLU A 518 29.31 11.22 -17.78
CA GLU A 518 30.74 10.85 -17.72
C GLU A 518 31.23 10.69 -16.27
N MET A 519 30.40 11.08 -15.29
CA MET A 519 30.73 11.12 -13.86
C MET A 519 29.98 10.04 -13.07
N ASP A 520 29.91 8.81 -13.60
CA ASP A 520 29.13 7.69 -13.02
C ASP A 520 29.40 7.45 -11.53
N LYS A 521 30.68 7.42 -11.12
CA LYS A 521 31.06 7.20 -9.71
C LYS A 521 30.51 8.30 -8.79
N PHE A 522 30.60 9.55 -9.23
CA PHE A 522 30.07 10.69 -8.48
C PHE A 522 28.55 10.64 -8.40
N ALA A 523 27.87 10.36 -9.52
CA ALA A 523 26.41 10.27 -9.56
C ALA A 523 25.88 9.17 -8.63
N LYS A 524 26.47 7.97 -8.67
CA LYS A 524 26.14 6.85 -7.77
C LYS A 524 26.40 7.19 -6.31
N PHE A 525 27.54 7.82 -6.03
CA PHE A 525 27.86 8.27 -4.68
C PHE A 525 26.85 9.29 -4.15
N MET A 526 26.43 10.25 -4.97
CA MET A 526 25.40 11.23 -4.59
C MET A 526 24.01 10.60 -4.43
N ASN A 527 23.64 9.64 -5.27
CA ASN A 527 22.40 8.87 -5.10
C ASN A 527 22.37 8.12 -3.75
N ASN A 528 23.50 7.57 -3.30
CA ASN A 528 23.61 6.95 -1.98
C ASN A 528 23.47 7.99 -0.85
N ASN A 529 24.11 9.14 -0.99
CA ASN A 529 24.01 10.23 -0.01
C ASN A 529 22.60 10.82 0.08
N TYR A 530 21.86 10.86 -1.02
CA TYR A 530 20.45 11.21 -0.99
C TYR A 530 19.67 10.25 -0.09
N PHE A 531 19.85 8.95 -0.27
CA PHE A 531 19.21 7.94 0.58
C PHE A 531 19.64 8.06 2.05
N HIS A 532 20.92 8.31 2.31
CA HIS A 532 21.41 8.55 3.68
C HIS A 532 20.75 9.78 4.32
N SER A 533 20.52 10.84 3.54
CA SER A 533 19.83 12.04 4.04
C SER A 533 18.39 11.73 4.47
N GLU A 534 17.66 10.91 3.70
CA GLU A 534 16.28 10.48 4.03
C GLU A 534 16.22 9.71 5.35
N LEU A 535 17.24 8.90 5.66
CA LEU A 535 17.33 8.16 6.92
C LEU A 535 17.60 9.04 8.15
N ILE A 536 18.03 10.29 7.93
CA ILE A 536 18.29 11.25 8.99
C ILE A 536 17.01 12.06 9.28
N ASP A 537 16.47 12.75 8.29
CA ASP A 537 15.41 13.75 8.49
C ASP A 537 14.00 13.31 8.03
N ASN A 538 13.90 12.28 7.17
CA ASN A 538 12.64 11.85 6.55
C ASN A 538 12.35 10.35 6.73
N LEU A 539 12.77 9.76 7.86
CA LEU A 539 12.59 8.33 8.11
C LEU A 539 11.10 7.90 8.05
N SER A 540 10.21 8.73 8.59
CA SER A 540 8.76 8.49 8.54
C SER A 540 8.22 8.49 7.10
N GLY A 541 8.65 9.46 6.29
CA GLY A 541 8.26 9.52 4.87
C GLY A 541 8.79 8.35 4.06
N LEU A 542 10.00 7.85 4.36
CA LEU A 542 10.56 6.67 3.72
C LEU A 542 9.82 5.37 4.11
N ILE A 543 9.44 5.22 5.38
CA ILE A 543 8.58 4.14 5.86
C ILE A 543 7.24 4.16 5.13
N GLU A 544 6.59 5.32 5.02
CA GLU A 544 5.36 5.47 4.25
C GLU A 544 5.58 5.12 2.78
N TYR A 545 6.57 5.71 2.12
CA TYR A 545 6.87 5.44 0.72
C TYR A 545 7.01 3.95 0.46
N THR A 546 7.76 3.21 1.30
CA THR A 546 8.10 1.79 1.10
C THR A 546 7.06 0.78 1.58
N SER A 547 6.18 1.15 2.52
CA SER A 547 5.25 0.17 3.12
C SER A 547 3.83 0.69 3.34
N ASN A 548 3.43 1.74 2.63
CA ASN A 548 2.06 2.21 2.67
C ASN A 548 1.09 1.16 2.12
N LEU A 549 0.06 0.85 2.91
CA LEU A 549 -1.00 -0.11 2.63
C LEU A 549 -2.38 0.55 2.65
N SER A 550 -2.42 1.88 2.50
CA SER A 550 -3.63 2.70 2.57
C SER A 550 -4.68 2.34 1.52
N LEU A 551 -4.27 1.73 0.40
CA LEU A 551 -5.17 1.26 -0.65
C LEU A 551 -6.23 0.29 -0.16
N PHE A 552 -6.01 -0.46 0.94
CA PHE A 552 -7.04 -1.30 1.55
C PHE A 552 -8.32 -0.53 1.89
N CYS A 553 -8.25 0.79 2.09
CA CYS A 553 -9.43 1.60 2.36
C CYS A 553 -10.44 1.60 1.21
N TRP A 554 -10.00 1.36 -0.02
CA TRP A 554 -10.83 1.24 -1.22
C TRP A 554 -11.25 -0.20 -1.53
N TYR A 555 -10.73 -1.17 -0.76
CA TYR A 555 -10.99 -2.61 -0.86
C TYR A 555 -11.57 -3.15 0.46
N GLN A 556 -12.53 -2.43 1.05
CA GLN A 556 -13.12 -2.73 2.37
C GLN A 556 -13.67 -4.15 2.50
N ASP A 557 -14.33 -4.68 1.47
CA ASP A 557 -14.92 -6.01 1.51
C ASP A 557 -13.85 -7.11 1.64
N ILE A 558 -12.78 -6.99 0.86
CA ILE A 558 -11.63 -7.90 0.92
C ILE A 558 -10.97 -7.76 2.30
N PHE A 559 -10.74 -6.52 2.74
CA PHE A 559 -10.09 -6.22 4.01
C PHE A 559 -10.84 -6.83 5.20
N GLN A 560 -12.16 -6.64 5.28
CA GLN A 560 -12.99 -7.21 6.34
C GLN A 560 -13.04 -8.74 6.26
N LYS A 561 -13.15 -9.32 5.06
CA LYS A 561 -13.14 -10.78 4.87
C LYS A 561 -11.80 -11.38 5.32
N SER A 562 -10.68 -10.76 4.96
CA SER A 562 -9.34 -11.16 5.39
C SER A 562 -9.21 -11.13 6.91
N PHE A 563 -9.76 -10.12 7.57
CA PHE A 563 -9.79 -10.06 9.04
C PHE A 563 -10.63 -11.17 9.67
N MET A 564 -11.85 -11.39 9.19
CA MET A 564 -12.74 -12.43 9.74
C MET A 564 -12.18 -13.84 9.55
N ASP A 565 -11.44 -14.09 8.46
CA ASP A 565 -10.70 -15.34 8.27
C ASP A 565 -9.49 -15.43 9.21
N ALA A 566 -8.76 -14.32 9.42
CA ALA A 566 -7.57 -14.25 10.28
C ALA A 566 -7.89 -14.47 11.75
N VAL A 567 -8.91 -13.80 12.30
CA VAL A 567 -9.23 -13.87 13.74
C VAL A 567 -9.53 -15.30 14.20
N LYS A 568 -10.07 -16.15 13.32
CA LYS A 568 -10.39 -17.56 13.60
C LYS A 568 -9.26 -18.54 13.33
N SER A 569 -8.48 -18.32 12.27
CA SER A 569 -7.49 -19.29 11.79
C SER A 569 -6.04 -18.94 12.15
N ARG A 570 -5.77 -17.66 12.41
CA ARG A 570 -4.44 -17.06 12.58
C ARG A 570 -4.52 -15.82 13.49
N SER A 571 -5.11 -16.01 14.67
CA SER A 571 -5.42 -14.94 15.62
C SER A 571 -4.23 -14.05 15.94
N ARG A 572 -3.03 -14.62 16.11
CA ARG A 572 -1.78 -13.88 16.36
C ARG A 572 -1.52 -12.70 15.42
N PHE A 573 -1.81 -12.88 14.14
CA PHE A 573 -1.47 -11.91 13.12
C PHE A 573 -2.59 -10.90 12.84
N CYS A 574 -3.81 -11.13 13.35
CA CYS A 574 -4.99 -10.35 12.97
C CYS A 574 -4.94 -8.89 13.43
N VAL A 575 -4.19 -8.58 14.50
CA VAL A 575 -4.03 -7.20 15.01
C VAL A 575 -3.34 -6.28 14.01
N SER A 576 -2.53 -6.82 13.09
CA SER A 576 -1.91 -6.03 12.01
C SER A 576 -2.93 -5.34 11.11
N LEU A 577 -4.09 -5.98 10.88
CA LEU A 577 -5.19 -5.39 10.10
C LEU A 577 -5.85 -4.22 10.85
N VAL A 578 -5.80 -4.20 12.19
CA VAL A 578 -6.22 -3.03 12.97
C VAL A 578 -5.20 -1.91 12.78
N SER A 579 -3.90 -2.22 12.87
CA SER A 579 -2.82 -1.24 12.68
C SER A 579 -2.88 -0.59 11.29
N ILE A 580 -3.13 -1.36 10.24
CA ILE A 580 -3.24 -0.87 8.85
C ILE A 580 -4.34 0.19 8.68
N CYS A 581 -5.37 0.21 9.52
CA CYS A 581 -6.38 1.28 9.49
C CYS A 581 -5.77 2.67 9.74
N SER A 582 -4.60 2.77 10.40
CA SER A 582 -3.86 4.02 10.56
C SER A 582 -3.31 4.56 9.23
N HIS A 583 -3.00 3.69 8.27
CA HIS A 583 -2.43 4.08 6.98
C HIS A 583 -3.44 4.81 6.10
N PHE A 584 -4.73 4.65 6.35
CA PHE A 584 -5.79 5.20 5.48
C PHE A 584 -5.79 6.73 5.46
N ALA A 585 -5.16 7.37 6.45
CA ALA A 585 -4.91 8.81 6.43
C ALA A 585 -4.02 9.26 5.27
N ASN A 586 -3.15 8.39 4.77
CA ASN A 586 -2.20 8.70 3.70
C ASN A 586 -2.85 8.79 2.31
N GLU A 587 -4.10 8.33 2.15
CA GLU A 587 -4.86 8.52 0.89
C GLU A 587 -5.41 9.93 0.73
N ARG A 588 -5.36 10.74 1.79
CA ARG A 588 -5.81 12.13 1.77
C ARG A 588 -4.92 12.95 0.84
N HIS A 589 -5.57 13.76 0.02
CA HIS A 589 -4.89 14.83 -0.71
C HIS A 589 -5.39 16.21 -0.28
N GLU A 590 -4.49 17.19 -0.17
CA GLU A 590 -4.82 18.59 0.19
C GLU A 590 -5.81 19.26 -0.78
N LEU A 591 -5.89 18.74 -2.01
CA LEU A 591 -6.71 19.30 -3.11
C LEU A 591 -8.11 18.70 -3.21
N CYS A 592 -8.41 17.77 -2.32
CA CYS A 592 -9.73 17.18 -2.20
C CYS A 592 -10.09 16.99 -0.71
N PRO A 593 -10.32 18.07 0.05
CA PRO A 593 -10.72 17.97 1.45
C PRO A 593 -12.10 17.30 1.65
N GLU A 594 -12.92 17.22 0.61
CA GLU A 594 -14.30 16.72 0.64
C GLU A 594 -14.39 15.24 1.04
N GLU A 595 -13.36 14.43 0.74
CA GLU A 595 -13.33 12.99 1.07
C GLU A 595 -12.85 12.69 2.51
N PHE A 596 -12.39 13.71 3.25
CA PHE A 596 -11.79 13.54 4.58
C PHE A 596 -12.69 12.76 5.55
N GLN A 597 -13.97 13.13 5.62
CA GLN A 597 -14.92 12.47 6.53
C GLN A 597 -15.16 11.01 6.16
N ILE A 598 -15.15 10.71 4.86
CA ILE A 598 -15.35 9.35 4.35
C ILE A 598 -14.14 8.48 4.70
N LEU A 599 -12.92 8.98 4.46
CA LEU A 599 -11.69 8.26 4.81
C LEU A 599 -11.57 8.02 6.32
N LYS A 600 -11.91 9.02 7.14
CA LYS A 600 -11.93 8.88 8.60
C LYS A 600 -12.90 7.77 9.04
N LYS A 601 -14.11 7.75 8.47
CA LYS A 601 -15.11 6.70 8.73
C LYS A 601 -14.60 5.30 8.33
N PHE A 602 -14.01 5.19 7.13
CA PHE A 602 -13.41 3.96 6.60
C PHE A 602 -12.23 3.43 7.40
N SER A 603 -11.66 4.24 8.30
CA SER A 603 -10.54 3.84 9.16
C SER A 603 -11.04 3.43 10.55
N ILE A 604 -11.86 4.28 11.18
CA ILE A 604 -12.29 4.12 12.58
C ILE A 604 -13.30 2.99 12.74
N GLU A 605 -14.29 2.90 11.85
CA GLU A 605 -15.36 1.89 12.00
C GLU A 605 -14.82 0.46 11.86
N PRO A 606 -13.98 0.12 10.86
CA PRO A 606 -13.37 -1.20 10.78
C PRO A 606 -12.46 -1.49 11.98
N ALA A 607 -11.63 -0.54 12.42
CA ALA A 607 -10.77 -0.75 13.58
C ALA A 607 -11.55 -1.10 14.85
N LYS A 608 -12.62 -0.34 15.15
CA LYS A 608 -13.52 -0.63 16.28
C LYS A 608 -14.19 -2.00 16.15
N LYS A 609 -14.69 -2.32 14.95
CA LYS A 609 -15.32 -3.62 14.65
C LYS A 609 -14.35 -4.77 14.85
N PHE A 610 -13.13 -4.65 14.33
CA PHE A 610 -12.10 -5.69 14.41
C PHE A 610 -11.68 -5.96 15.86
N LEU A 611 -11.40 -4.92 16.65
CA LEU A 611 -11.09 -5.09 18.07
C LEU A 611 -12.25 -5.73 18.85
N SER A 612 -13.48 -5.33 18.54
CA SER A 612 -14.68 -5.94 19.13
C SER A 612 -14.83 -7.42 18.75
N GLU A 613 -14.45 -7.81 17.55
CA GLU A 613 -14.46 -9.20 17.08
C GLU A 613 -13.31 -10.03 17.68
N MET A 614 -12.12 -9.46 17.88
CA MET A 614 -11.04 -10.09 18.65
C MET A 614 -11.51 -10.42 20.07
N ALA A 615 -12.13 -9.45 20.74
CA ALA A 615 -12.67 -9.64 22.09
C ALA A 615 -13.81 -10.69 22.12
N ASN A 616 -14.65 -10.73 21.07
CA ASN A 616 -15.68 -11.77 20.93
C ASN A 616 -15.09 -13.17 20.81
N GLU A 617 -14.04 -13.31 20.00
CA GLU A 617 -13.37 -14.58 19.78
C GLU A 617 -12.62 -15.04 21.04
N ALA A 618 -11.93 -14.14 21.74
CA ALA A 618 -11.30 -14.45 23.03
C ALA A 618 -12.33 -14.94 24.07
N LYS A 619 -13.48 -14.26 24.18
CA LYS A 619 -14.60 -14.70 25.02
C LYS A 619 -15.11 -16.09 24.59
N ARG A 620 -15.25 -16.35 23.29
CA ARG A 620 -15.70 -17.65 22.76
C ARG A 620 -14.73 -18.77 23.16
N LEU A 621 -13.43 -18.55 22.99
CA LEU A 621 -12.38 -19.50 23.36
C LEU A 621 -12.37 -19.75 24.88
N MET A 622 -12.52 -18.70 25.69
CA MET A 622 -12.62 -18.80 27.15
C MET A 622 -13.81 -19.65 27.59
N VAL A 623 -14.99 -19.45 26.98
CA VAL A 623 -16.19 -20.27 27.27
C VAL A 623 -15.99 -21.73 26.84
N LEU A 624 -15.32 -21.98 25.70
CA LEU A 624 -15.00 -23.35 25.28
C LEU A 624 -14.03 -24.03 26.24
N LEU A 625 -13.00 -23.33 26.70
CA LEU A 625 -12.06 -23.84 27.68
C LEU A 625 -12.76 -24.19 28.99
N TYR A 626 -13.61 -23.28 29.47
CA TYR A 626 -14.45 -23.52 30.64
C TYR A 626 -15.34 -24.76 30.48
N ASN A 627 -16.01 -24.95 29.34
CA ASN A 627 -16.87 -26.11 29.13
C ASN A 627 -16.10 -27.44 29.20
N GLN A 628 -14.85 -27.47 28.73
CA GLN A 628 -13.97 -28.64 28.85
C GLN A 628 -13.60 -28.90 30.32
N HIS A 629 -13.21 -27.86 31.07
CA HIS A 629 -12.92 -27.98 32.50
C HIS A 629 -14.15 -28.36 33.32
N ALA A 630 -15.34 -27.82 32.99
CA ALA A 630 -16.59 -28.16 33.65
C ALA A 630 -16.93 -29.64 33.45
N SER A 631 -16.80 -30.16 32.23
CA SER A 631 -16.98 -31.58 31.91
C SER A 631 -16.02 -32.49 32.70
N GLN A 632 -14.77 -32.04 32.90
CA GLN A 632 -13.80 -32.76 33.75
C GLN A 632 -14.17 -32.68 35.24
N SER A 633 -14.60 -31.51 35.72
CA SER A 633 -15.05 -31.30 37.09
C SER A 633 -16.29 -32.12 37.43
N ASP A 634 -17.21 -32.30 36.48
CA ASP A 634 -18.40 -33.15 36.64
C ASP A 634 -18.03 -34.63 36.91
N LYS A 635 -16.88 -35.10 36.39
CA LYS A 635 -16.37 -36.46 36.69
C LYS A 635 -15.91 -36.62 38.14
N LEU A 636 -15.62 -35.52 38.85
CA LEU A 636 -15.20 -35.50 40.25
C LEU A 636 -16.40 -35.45 41.22
N LEU A 637 -17.63 -35.31 40.70
CA LEU A 637 -18.81 -35.23 41.56
C LEU A 637 -19.00 -36.51 42.38
N PRO A 638 -19.42 -36.42 43.66
CA PRO A 638 -19.61 -37.59 44.53
C PRO A 638 -20.52 -38.68 43.95
N PHE A 639 -21.49 -38.31 43.10
CA PHE A 639 -22.34 -39.25 42.39
C PHE A 639 -21.57 -40.21 41.46
N MET A 640 -20.48 -39.74 40.84
CA MET A 640 -19.63 -40.58 39.99
C MET A 640 -18.86 -41.62 40.81
N ALA A 641 -18.51 -41.29 42.06
CA ALA A 641 -17.93 -42.24 43.02
C ALA A 641 -18.96 -43.30 43.47
N ALA A 642 -20.22 -42.92 43.66
CA ALA A 642 -21.28 -43.86 44.03
C ALA A 642 -21.49 -44.98 42.99
N ARG A 643 -21.32 -44.68 41.69
CA ARG A 643 -21.34 -45.69 40.63
C ARG A 643 -20.23 -46.74 40.77
N LYS A 644 -19.04 -46.35 41.24
CA LYS A 644 -17.95 -47.30 41.50
C LYS A 644 -18.29 -48.20 42.70
N THR A 645 -18.90 -47.66 43.76
CA THR A 645 -19.30 -48.45 44.93
C THR A 645 -20.42 -49.46 44.64
N ASP A 646 -21.35 -49.15 43.73
CA ASP A 646 -22.38 -50.10 43.29
C ASP A 646 -21.77 -51.31 42.56
N HIS A 647 -20.71 -51.10 41.77
CA HIS A 647 -19.95 -52.18 41.11
C HIS A 647 -19.10 -53.01 42.09
N GLU A 648 -18.71 -52.45 43.23
CA GLU A 648 -17.95 -53.13 44.27
C GLU A 648 -18.83 -53.86 45.29
N THR A 649 -20.17 -53.69 45.25
CA THR A 649 -21.05 -54.53 46.07
C THR A 649 -21.06 -55.98 45.56
N PRO A 650 -20.68 -56.97 46.41
CA PRO A 650 -20.48 -58.35 45.95
C PRO A 650 -21.82 -59.08 45.81
N LYS A 651 -22.51 -58.94 44.68
CA LYS A 651 -23.54 -59.92 44.28
C LYS A 651 -22.87 -61.16 43.67
N LYS A 652 -22.51 -62.09 44.56
CA LYS A 652 -22.36 -63.55 44.41
C LYS A 652 -21.72 -64.09 43.10
N LYS A 653 -20.48 -64.56 43.26
CA LYS A 653 -19.81 -65.71 42.58
C LYS A 653 -20.57 -66.39 41.42
N LYS A 654 -19.99 -66.37 40.22
CA LYS A 654 -19.44 -67.58 39.56
C LYS A 654 -18.63 -67.26 38.29
N ASN A 655 -17.51 -67.97 38.18
CA ASN A 655 -16.63 -68.18 37.02
C ASN A 655 -15.67 -67.06 36.58
N ARG A 656 -14.52 -67.03 37.28
CA ARG A 656 -13.23 -66.60 36.72
C ARG A 656 -12.87 -67.47 35.51
N ARG A 657 -12.65 -66.84 34.35
CA ARG A 657 -11.53 -67.12 33.43
C ARG A 657 -11.46 -66.04 32.36
N LYS A 658 -10.55 -65.08 32.54
CA LYS A 658 -9.38 -64.90 31.65
C LYS A 658 -8.59 -63.68 32.12
N GLU A 659 -7.28 -63.89 32.20
CA GLU A 659 -6.27 -62.87 32.34
C GLU A 659 -6.46 -61.77 31.30
N GLN A 660 -6.61 -60.53 31.75
CA GLN A 660 -6.26 -59.36 30.96
C GLN A 660 -5.40 -58.45 31.83
N ARG A 661 -4.09 -58.58 31.61
CA ARG A 661 -3.05 -57.55 31.61
C ARG A 661 -3.30 -56.35 32.53
N LEU A 662 -2.56 -56.31 33.64
CA LEU A 662 -1.98 -55.07 34.16
C LEU A 662 -1.14 -54.44 33.05
N THR A 663 -1.69 -53.51 32.26
CA THR A 663 -0.96 -52.55 31.40
C THR A 663 -1.95 -51.64 30.67
N SER A 664 -2.71 -50.85 31.40
CA SER A 664 -3.11 -49.50 31.00
C SER A 664 -3.83 -48.84 32.17
N PRO A 665 -3.49 -47.60 32.57
CA PRO A 665 -4.38 -46.84 33.45
C PRO A 665 -5.76 -46.82 32.82
N ASP A 666 -6.78 -47.08 33.64
CA ASP A 666 -8.16 -47.17 33.21
C ASP A 666 -8.51 -45.83 32.53
N ARG A 667 -8.76 -45.85 31.22
CA ARG A 667 -8.84 -44.64 30.36
C ARG A 667 -9.95 -43.65 30.77
N ASN A 668 -10.77 -44.02 31.76
CA ASN A 668 -11.92 -43.27 32.25
C ASN A 668 -11.76 -42.68 33.65
N GLU A 669 -10.61 -42.84 34.32
CA GLU A 669 -10.37 -42.19 35.61
C GLU A 669 -9.99 -40.71 35.45
N PRO A 670 -10.51 -39.80 36.31
CA PRO A 670 -10.09 -38.40 36.30
C PRO A 670 -8.57 -38.28 36.44
N GLY A 671 -7.95 -37.45 35.60
CA GLY A 671 -6.50 -37.30 35.50
C GLY A 671 -5.84 -38.18 34.43
N ALA A 672 -6.52 -39.22 33.92
CA ALA A 672 -6.01 -39.99 32.78
C ALA A 672 -5.94 -39.14 31.50
N GLU A 673 -6.86 -38.17 31.35
CA GLU A 673 -6.86 -37.20 30.24
C GLU A 673 -5.64 -36.28 30.23
N SER A 674 -4.99 -36.07 31.38
CA SER A 674 -3.78 -35.23 31.51
C SER A 674 -2.49 -36.03 31.30
N HIS A 675 -2.55 -37.37 31.29
CA HIS A 675 -1.39 -38.22 31.07
C HIS A 675 -1.06 -38.34 29.58
N ARG A 676 -0.35 -37.32 29.07
CA ARG A 676 0.09 -37.26 27.67
C ARG A 676 1.24 -38.23 27.40
N ARG A 677 1.07 -39.09 26.39
CA ARG A 677 2.10 -40.02 25.91
C ARG A 677 3.00 -39.40 24.84
N ASP A 678 2.40 -38.64 23.93
CA ASP A 678 3.09 -37.94 22.84
C ASP A 678 2.48 -36.55 22.61
N ARG A 679 3.31 -35.56 22.25
CA ARG A 679 2.89 -34.20 21.87
C ARG A 679 2.23 -34.14 20.49
N THR A 680 2.40 -35.17 19.66
CA THR A 680 1.67 -35.28 18.38
C THR A 680 0.17 -35.54 18.58
N GLU A 681 -0.23 -36.09 19.73
CA GLU A 681 -1.63 -36.27 20.11
C GLU A 681 -2.22 -34.95 20.62
N VAL A 682 -2.74 -34.14 19.71
CA VAL A 682 -3.35 -32.83 20.02
C VAL A 682 -4.80 -33.02 20.48
N THR A 683 -5.05 -32.81 21.77
CA THR A 683 -6.37 -32.85 22.39
C THR A 683 -7.20 -31.59 22.06
N GLU A 684 -8.49 -31.58 22.38
CA GLU A 684 -9.32 -30.39 22.18
C GLU A 684 -8.87 -29.21 23.06
N VAL A 685 -8.49 -29.49 24.32
CA VAL A 685 -7.94 -28.49 25.25
C VAL A 685 -6.67 -27.87 24.67
N ASP A 686 -5.76 -28.67 24.09
CA ASP A 686 -4.55 -28.14 23.44
C ASP A 686 -4.84 -27.17 22.30
N ARG A 687 -5.88 -27.44 21.50
CA ARG A 687 -6.28 -26.57 20.40
C ARG A 687 -6.84 -25.25 20.92
N ILE A 688 -7.64 -25.30 21.98
CA ILE A 688 -8.24 -24.11 22.59
C ILE A 688 -7.14 -23.27 23.26
N ASP A 689 -6.27 -23.89 24.06
CA ASP A 689 -5.15 -23.22 24.74
C ASP A 689 -4.19 -22.60 23.73
N GLY A 690 -3.82 -23.33 22.68
CA GLY A 690 -3.01 -22.78 21.59
C GLY A 690 -3.66 -21.58 20.90
N ALA A 691 -4.98 -21.63 20.66
CA ALA A 691 -5.71 -20.51 20.08
C ALA A 691 -5.78 -19.30 21.02
N ILE A 692 -5.92 -19.51 22.34
CA ILE A 692 -5.90 -18.46 23.36
C ILE A 692 -4.51 -17.81 23.41
N GLN A 693 -3.43 -18.60 23.41
CA GLN A 693 -2.06 -18.07 23.38
C GLN A 693 -1.80 -17.21 22.16
N GLU A 694 -2.19 -17.68 20.97
CA GLU A 694 -2.05 -16.90 19.73
C GLU A 694 -2.89 -15.62 19.79
N MET A 695 -4.09 -15.66 20.37
CA MET A 695 -4.92 -14.46 20.57
C MET A 695 -4.31 -13.49 21.60
N ALA A 696 -3.72 -14.00 22.67
CA ALA A 696 -3.05 -13.20 23.68
C ALA A 696 -1.85 -12.43 23.10
N ILE A 697 -1.08 -13.08 22.21
CA ILE A 697 -0.03 -12.39 21.44
C ILE A 697 -0.63 -11.25 20.61
N ALA A 698 -1.78 -11.45 19.96
CA ALA A 698 -2.43 -10.41 19.18
C ALA A 698 -2.83 -9.18 20.03
N PHE A 699 -3.34 -9.38 21.25
CA PHE A 699 -3.72 -8.30 22.16
C PHE A 699 -2.53 -7.54 22.75
N THR A 700 -1.39 -8.22 22.92
CA THR A 700 -0.22 -7.66 23.61
C THR A 700 0.82 -7.09 22.65
N HIS A 701 0.77 -7.45 21.37
CA HIS A 701 1.77 -7.01 20.39
C HIS A 701 1.81 -5.49 20.21
N PHE A 702 0.63 -4.85 20.10
CA PHE A 702 0.50 -3.40 20.09
C PHE A 702 -0.16 -2.92 21.37
N GLN A 703 0.55 -2.12 22.17
CA GLN A 703 -0.04 -1.53 23.38
C GLN A 703 -1.15 -0.54 23.03
N THR A 704 -0.89 0.34 22.07
CA THR A 704 -1.83 1.35 21.59
C THR A 704 -1.73 1.49 20.08
N ILE A 705 -2.86 1.73 19.41
CA ILE A 705 -2.93 1.98 17.97
C ILE A 705 -3.59 3.34 17.78
N THR A 706 -2.89 4.29 17.16
CA THR A 706 -3.41 5.64 16.92
C THR A 706 -3.95 5.76 15.49
N ILE A 707 -5.22 6.13 15.36
CA ILE A 707 -5.92 6.26 14.07
C ILE A 707 -6.67 7.59 14.07
N TRP A 708 -6.31 8.54 13.20
CA TRP A 708 -6.94 9.87 13.12
C TRP A 708 -7.06 10.59 14.48
N ASN A 709 -6.00 10.54 15.29
CA ASN A 709 -5.93 11.06 16.67
C ASN A 709 -6.81 10.33 17.70
N HIS A 710 -7.48 9.25 17.32
CA HIS A 710 -8.12 8.34 18.26
C HIS A 710 -7.13 7.25 18.68
N VAL A 711 -6.95 7.08 19.98
CA VAL A 711 -6.09 6.04 20.55
C VAL A 711 -6.95 4.82 20.88
N PHE A 712 -6.63 3.70 20.26
CA PHE A 712 -7.26 2.41 20.52
C PHE A 712 -6.32 1.54 21.36
N THR A 713 -6.83 1.03 22.47
CA THR A 713 -6.10 0.09 23.33
C THR A 713 -6.76 -1.28 23.20
N PRO A 714 -6.15 -2.26 22.50
CA PRO A 714 -6.80 -3.54 22.23
C PRO A 714 -7.30 -4.27 23.48
N LYS A 715 -6.55 -4.19 24.59
CA LYS A 715 -6.89 -4.82 25.87
C LYS A 715 -8.21 -4.30 26.46
N GLU A 716 -8.49 -3.01 26.34
CA GLU A 716 -9.73 -2.39 26.88
C GLU A 716 -10.99 -2.96 26.24
N PHE A 717 -10.94 -3.34 24.95
CA PHE A 717 -12.05 -4.00 24.28
C PHE A 717 -12.33 -5.40 24.84
N PHE A 718 -11.30 -6.11 25.32
CA PHE A 718 -11.46 -7.38 26.00
C PHE A 718 -12.08 -7.18 27.39
N TYR A 719 -11.62 -6.19 28.14
CA TYR A 719 -12.22 -5.80 29.44
C TYR A 719 -13.70 -5.46 29.32
N GLU A 720 -14.07 -4.49 28.47
CA GLU A 720 -15.46 -4.05 28.24
C GLU A 720 -16.34 -5.24 27.83
N ARG A 721 -15.79 -6.19 27.06
CA ARG A 721 -16.53 -7.39 26.64
C ARG A 721 -16.77 -8.36 27.79
N LEU A 722 -15.77 -8.58 28.65
CA LEU A 722 -15.90 -9.47 29.80
C LEU A 722 -16.87 -8.90 30.83
N GLU A 723 -16.76 -7.61 31.14
CA GLU A 723 -17.63 -6.90 32.10
C GLU A 723 -19.11 -7.05 31.72
N ARG A 724 -19.46 -6.87 30.44
CA ARG A 724 -20.84 -7.08 29.97
C ARG A 724 -21.27 -8.54 29.91
N ALA A 725 -20.35 -9.45 29.62
CA ALA A 725 -20.67 -10.86 29.42
C ALA A 725 -20.79 -11.64 30.73
N PHE A 726 -19.99 -11.29 31.75
CA PHE A 726 -19.88 -12.07 32.98
C PHE A 726 -21.20 -12.17 33.77
N PRO A 727 -21.98 -11.08 33.99
CA PRO A 727 -23.29 -11.18 34.63
C PRO A 727 -24.24 -12.13 33.88
N ALA A 728 -24.28 -12.02 32.54
CA ALA A 728 -25.12 -12.88 31.70
C ALA A 728 -24.68 -14.36 31.75
N ILE A 729 -23.39 -14.62 31.94
CA ILE A 729 -22.86 -15.98 32.13
C ILE A 729 -23.29 -16.52 33.50
N ILE A 730 -23.19 -15.73 34.58
CA ILE A 730 -23.63 -16.13 35.92
C ILE A 730 -25.12 -16.51 35.90
N VAL A 731 -25.98 -15.68 35.30
CA VAL A 731 -27.42 -15.99 35.16
C VAL A 731 -27.65 -17.30 34.40
N LYS A 732 -26.86 -17.60 33.37
CA LYS A 732 -26.93 -18.88 32.66
C LYS A 732 -26.49 -20.06 33.52
N LEU A 733 -25.51 -19.89 34.41
CA LEU A 733 -25.05 -20.93 35.34
C LEU A 733 -26.09 -21.30 36.39
N VAL A 734 -27.01 -20.38 36.74
CA VAL A 734 -28.16 -20.65 37.62
C VAL A 734 -29.10 -21.71 37.01
N ASN A 735 -29.16 -21.77 35.67
CA ASN A 735 -29.97 -22.72 34.91
C ASN A 735 -31.42 -22.83 35.43
N ALA A 736 -32.04 -21.69 35.74
CA ALA A 736 -33.42 -21.62 36.21
C ALA A 736 -34.39 -21.79 35.02
N GLU A 737 -35.27 -22.79 35.10
CA GLU A 737 -36.40 -22.96 34.20
C GLU A 737 -37.71 -22.73 34.99
N PRO A 738 -38.27 -21.50 34.96
CA PRO A 738 -39.46 -21.16 35.73
C PRO A 738 -40.66 -22.06 35.39
N GLU A 739 -40.79 -22.44 34.12
CA GLU A 739 -41.86 -23.31 33.61
C GLU A 739 -41.82 -24.71 34.19
N LYS A 740 -40.62 -25.24 34.52
CA LYS A 740 -40.45 -26.56 35.13
C LYS A 740 -40.20 -26.49 36.64
N SER A 741 -40.14 -25.28 37.21
CA SER A 741 -39.74 -25.04 38.61
C SER A 741 -38.40 -25.71 38.96
N THR A 742 -37.47 -25.78 38.01
CA THR A 742 -36.14 -26.36 38.21
C THR A 742 -35.08 -25.28 38.30
N ILE A 743 -34.14 -25.44 39.23
CA ILE A 743 -32.97 -24.58 39.40
C ILE A 743 -31.75 -25.45 39.70
N GLU A 744 -30.56 -25.01 39.28
CA GLU A 744 -29.31 -25.70 39.61
C GLU A 744 -29.06 -25.67 41.12
N LYS A 745 -28.48 -26.77 41.66
CA LYS A 745 -28.12 -26.82 43.08
C LYS A 745 -27.06 -25.75 43.38
N PRO A 746 -27.17 -24.97 44.49
CA PRO A 746 -26.21 -23.93 44.82
C PRO A 746 -24.75 -24.42 44.87
N SER A 747 -24.50 -25.64 45.36
CA SER A 747 -23.16 -26.25 45.37
C SER A 747 -22.62 -26.53 43.97
N MET A 748 -23.47 -26.96 43.03
CA MET A 748 -23.08 -27.19 41.64
C MET A 748 -22.86 -25.86 40.90
N MET A 749 -23.73 -24.87 41.14
CA MET A 749 -23.56 -23.52 40.63
C MET A 749 -22.25 -22.88 41.12
N LEU A 750 -21.94 -23.02 42.41
CA LEU A 750 -20.71 -22.47 42.99
C LEU A 750 -19.46 -23.12 42.40
N ASN A 751 -19.44 -24.44 42.22
CA ASN A 751 -18.33 -25.15 41.56
C ASN A 751 -18.14 -24.69 40.12
N LYS A 752 -19.24 -24.53 39.38
CA LYS A 752 -19.25 -23.97 38.01
C LYS A 752 -18.70 -22.55 37.98
N LEU A 753 -19.09 -21.72 38.95
CA LEU A 753 -18.62 -20.34 39.07
C LEU A 753 -17.11 -20.27 39.36
N TYR A 754 -16.60 -21.07 40.31
CA TYR A 754 -15.17 -21.15 40.60
C TYR A 754 -14.37 -21.55 39.35
N GLY A 755 -14.80 -22.62 38.66
CA GLY A 755 -14.14 -23.06 37.44
C GLY A 755 -14.12 -21.99 36.34
N PHE A 756 -15.19 -21.20 36.21
CA PHE A 756 -15.22 -20.09 35.25
C PHE A 756 -14.29 -18.95 35.64
N VAL A 757 -14.26 -18.57 36.94
CA VAL A 757 -13.37 -17.53 37.46
C VAL A 757 -11.90 -17.92 37.27
N ASP A 758 -11.54 -19.17 37.53
CA ASP A 758 -10.18 -19.69 37.34
C ASP A 758 -9.72 -19.60 35.88
N VAL A 759 -10.60 -19.99 34.95
CA VAL A 759 -10.35 -19.87 33.50
C VAL A 759 -10.21 -18.40 33.10
N MET A 760 -11.08 -17.52 33.62
CA MET A 760 -11.03 -16.10 33.31
C MET A 760 -9.76 -15.44 33.84
N GLN A 761 -9.31 -15.77 35.06
CA GLN A 761 -8.03 -15.30 35.61
C GLN A 761 -6.84 -15.80 34.80
N SER A 762 -6.86 -17.06 34.38
CA SER A 762 -5.79 -17.66 33.55
C SER A 762 -5.67 -16.97 32.20
N VAL A 763 -6.81 -16.78 31.50
CA VAL A 763 -6.85 -16.07 30.21
C VAL A 763 -6.50 -14.60 30.37
N GLY A 764 -7.01 -13.94 31.42
CA GLY A 764 -6.68 -12.55 31.75
C GLY A 764 -5.18 -12.34 31.97
N THR A 765 -4.53 -13.28 32.67
CA THR A 765 -3.07 -13.25 32.88
C THR A 765 -2.30 -13.35 31.57
N LEU A 766 -2.71 -14.22 30.64
CA LEU A 766 -2.06 -14.36 29.33
C LEU A 766 -2.20 -13.09 28.47
N ILE A 767 -3.36 -12.44 28.52
CA ILE A 767 -3.64 -11.19 27.79
C ILE A 767 -3.04 -9.97 28.51
N ASP A 768 -2.49 -10.15 29.72
CA ASP A 768 -2.01 -9.09 30.61
C ASP A 768 -3.12 -8.06 30.86
N ALA A 769 -4.28 -8.59 31.28
CA ALA A 769 -5.50 -7.89 31.69
C ALA A 769 -5.87 -8.30 33.13
N ASP A 770 -5.86 -7.33 34.05
CA ASP A 770 -6.35 -7.41 35.44
C ASP A 770 -7.86 -7.62 35.55
N VAL A 771 -8.31 -8.85 35.31
CA VAL A 771 -9.72 -9.25 35.44
C VAL A 771 -10.24 -9.26 36.89
N ARG A 772 -9.38 -9.06 37.91
CA ARG A 772 -9.80 -9.14 39.33
C ARG A 772 -10.80 -8.06 39.70
N HIS A 773 -10.64 -6.86 39.12
CA HIS A 773 -11.57 -5.77 39.33
C HIS A 773 -12.99 -6.12 38.82
N ILE A 774 -13.07 -6.65 37.59
CA ILE A 774 -14.34 -7.12 37.00
C ILE A 774 -14.97 -8.22 37.87
N ILE A 775 -14.17 -9.20 38.32
CA ILE A 775 -14.68 -10.27 39.20
C ILE A 775 -15.29 -9.69 40.46
N SER A 776 -14.58 -8.79 41.12
CA SER A 776 -15.03 -8.19 42.37
C SER A 776 -16.30 -7.37 42.18
N GLU A 777 -16.40 -6.59 41.11
CA GLU A 777 -17.54 -5.72 40.86
C GLU A 777 -18.78 -6.53 40.49
N VAL A 778 -18.66 -7.46 39.55
CA VAL A 778 -19.79 -8.26 39.06
C VAL A 778 -20.31 -9.25 40.10
N LEU A 779 -19.46 -9.82 40.96
CA LEU A 779 -19.92 -10.70 42.03
C LEU A 779 -20.53 -9.95 43.21
N LEU A 780 -20.26 -8.64 43.34
CA LEU A 780 -20.83 -7.79 44.38
C LEU A 780 -22.24 -7.28 43.98
N GLN A 781 -22.46 -7.06 42.68
CA GLN A 781 -23.77 -6.75 42.09
C GLN A 781 -24.70 -7.97 42.13
#